data_AF-A0A535SJD4-F1
#
_entry.id   AF-A0A535SJD4-F1
#
_cell.length_a   1.000
_cell.length_b   1.000
_cell.length_c   1.000
_cell.angle_alpha   90.00
_cell.angle_beta   90.00
_cell.angle_gamma   90.00
#
_symmetry.space_group_name_H-M   'P 1'
#
loop_
_entity.id
_entity.type
_entity.pdbx_description
1 polymer ?
#
loop_
_entity_poly.entity_id
_entity_poly.type
_entity_poly.pdbx_seq_one_letter_code
_entity_poly.pdbx_strand_id
1 'polypeptide(L)'
;APLEYLLLTWLAVLREWTELPALLQVLHPRALRARVLEALEALSRRSLLERGQQASFSLQSVVMEYLTDVLGERLAEEIVLGEPRQLRQVALAQAQAKDYVRQTQVRLLVHPLLERLRAELGADALVEEHLLRLLAQFRREDTATQGYGPANVISLLTALRGHLRGLDLSRLAIRGAYLQGVELQDATLSGARLEECVLTEAFDAIWAVAISQGGQYWAAAGRRGEVRLWRGAGQTLHRVWQAHTDIPTTLAFSPDERLLASGSADGSVKLWDVESGAVLWSGEHTSTTSWLAFAPDGGLLASGGFDATVRLWDPQLGTLLEALPHPGPVYRLAWSRDGHLLATGDGAGTLRLWEIGPSHPATCVESLVGHSSWMWGLAFAPDESLLASASLDGSVKLWELGEAGRLRLRQQLLGHTQQVQALAWSPDGGTLASGSWDHTIRLWDAKQGLARVVLQGHRAAVHGLAFTPDSRHLLSGSDDGTLRLWEVERGQCVRVLQGYDACLYDLDWSPDGTRLASAGSDSAVSLWQVESRGGGAPRGVLRGHGWSVYGVAWRPDGGALASSGWDNAIRLWDAATSTCLQVIGDRDHPYTLFWGLAWSPDGERLASATLGRGVLVWEGGAGALRWIGRELPIWIRRVAWSPDGTRLVGGGDDGQVYVWDASDGALLHQMQGHQGAVNSVAFSPEGSRLASAGGSELLVWDVQRGAGVRTLGPHPGEASAVTWEPSGERLLSGGSDGRLCWWEVQSGECVRVQEAHQGTVQALKVSPEGRRLASCGNDGTIKLWDLQSGKPLQTLRRDRPYERLNITGIRGLTEAQKASLRALGAFEDTSVGR
;
A
#
# COMPACT_ATOMS: atom_id res chain seq x y z
N ALA A 1 -35.61 35.00 1.19
CA ALA A 1 -35.72 34.60 -0.24
C ALA A 1 -35.21 33.17 -0.43
N PRO A 2 -35.59 32.43 -1.50
CA PRO A 2 -35.16 31.05 -1.71
C PRO A 2 -33.63 30.87 -1.74
N LEU A 3 -32.92 31.80 -2.37
CA LEU A 3 -31.45 31.80 -2.43
C LEU A 3 -30.80 32.05 -1.07
N GLU A 4 -31.35 32.96 -0.25
CA GLU A 4 -30.86 33.21 1.11
C GLU A 4 -30.98 31.95 1.98
N TYR A 5 -32.13 31.26 1.91
CA TYR A 5 -32.35 30.00 2.65
C TYR A 5 -31.39 28.90 2.19
N LEU A 6 -31.18 28.76 0.88
CA LEU A 6 -30.24 27.80 0.33
C LEU A 6 -28.79 28.07 0.79
N LEU A 7 -28.36 29.34 0.84
CA LEU A 7 -27.04 29.73 1.33
C LEU A 7 -26.86 29.42 2.82
N LEU A 8 -27.86 29.74 3.64
CA LEU A 8 -27.85 29.38 5.07
C LEU A 8 -27.76 27.86 5.26
N THR A 9 -28.53 27.09 4.49
CA THR A 9 -28.50 25.63 4.56
C THR A 9 -27.12 25.07 4.16
N TRP A 10 -26.51 25.61 3.10
CA TRP A 10 -25.17 25.21 2.67
C TRP A 10 -24.12 25.52 3.73
N LEU A 11 -24.14 26.71 4.33
CA LEU A 11 -23.19 27.05 5.39
C LEU A 11 -23.35 26.14 6.63
N ALA A 12 -24.59 25.74 6.96
CA ALA A 12 -24.85 24.77 8.03
C ALA A 12 -24.29 23.37 7.73
N VAL A 13 -24.29 22.98 6.46
CA VAL A 13 -23.77 21.68 5.98
C VAL A 13 -22.25 21.66 5.85
N LEU A 14 -21.67 22.75 5.34
CA LEU A 14 -20.22 22.87 5.14
C LEU A 14 -19.46 22.88 6.46
N ARG A 15 -20.05 23.48 7.51
CA ARG A 15 -19.49 23.52 8.88
C ARG A 15 -18.05 24.05 9.00
N GLU A 16 -17.60 24.80 7.99
CA GLU A 16 -16.31 25.48 7.99
C GLU A 16 -16.45 26.90 7.46
N TRP A 17 -15.47 27.74 7.78
CA TRP A 17 -15.30 29.05 7.15
C TRP A 17 -15.17 28.87 5.65
N THR A 18 -16.17 29.33 4.90
CA THR A 18 -16.28 29.07 3.47
C THR A 18 -16.11 30.35 2.67
N GLU A 19 -15.22 30.34 1.70
CA GLU A 19 -15.03 31.44 0.76
C GLU A 19 -16.09 31.45 -0.35
N LEU A 20 -16.28 32.62 -0.97
CA LEU A 20 -17.24 32.77 -2.07
C LEU A 20 -17.04 31.80 -3.24
N PRO A 21 -15.81 31.50 -3.73
CA PRO A 21 -15.62 30.53 -4.81
C PRO A 21 -16.10 29.13 -4.45
N ALA A 22 -15.82 28.68 -3.22
CA ALA A 22 -16.27 27.38 -2.72
C ALA A 22 -17.81 27.33 -2.60
N LEU A 23 -18.44 28.40 -2.10
CA LEU A 23 -19.90 28.51 -2.08
C LEU A 23 -20.52 28.43 -3.48
N LEU A 24 -19.93 29.14 -4.46
CA LEU A 24 -20.41 29.11 -5.84
C LEU A 24 -20.30 27.72 -6.48
N GLN A 25 -19.28 26.94 -6.10
CA GLN A 25 -19.08 25.59 -6.61
C GLN A 25 -20.17 24.62 -6.11
N VAL A 26 -20.56 24.71 -4.84
CA VAL A 26 -21.50 23.76 -4.23
C VAL A 26 -22.97 24.02 -4.61
N LEU A 27 -23.31 25.26 -4.96
CA LEU A 27 -24.69 25.65 -5.24
C LEU A 27 -25.30 24.89 -6.43
N HIS A 28 -26.48 24.31 -6.17
CA HIS A 28 -27.32 23.69 -7.18
C HIS A 28 -28.78 24.12 -7.00
N PRO A 29 -29.43 24.74 -8.00
CA PRO A 29 -28.89 25.12 -9.31
C PRO A 29 -27.82 26.24 -9.19
N ARG A 30 -26.94 26.33 -10.19
CA ARG A 30 -25.88 27.36 -10.22
C ARG A 30 -26.49 28.77 -10.18
N ALA A 31 -25.95 29.63 -9.34
CA ALA A 31 -26.38 31.02 -9.19
C ALA A 31 -25.30 31.99 -9.69
N LEU A 32 -25.74 33.15 -10.20
CA LEU A 32 -24.83 34.22 -10.60
C LEU A 32 -24.12 34.79 -9.37
N ARG A 33 -22.80 35.02 -9.49
CA ARG A 33 -21.95 35.58 -8.42
C ARG A 33 -22.55 36.86 -7.80
N ALA A 34 -23.08 37.76 -8.62
CA ALA A 34 -23.71 39.00 -8.15
C ALA A 34 -24.90 38.74 -7.20
N ARG A 35 -25.79 37.81 -7.56
CA ARG A 35 -26.96 37.45 -6.73
C ARG A 35 -26.58 36.78 -5.43
N VAL A 36 -25.51 35.98 -5.43
CA VAL A 36 -24.99 35.34 -4.23
C VAL A 36 -24.41 36.39 -3.28
N LEU A 37 -23.65 37.36 -3.81
CA LEU A 37 -23.13 38.48 -3.03
C LEU A 37 -24.25 39.33 -2.41
N GLU A 38 -25.26 39.70 -3.21
CA GLU A 38 -26.44 40.44 -2.71
C GLU A 38 -27.14 39.68 -1.57
N ALA A 39 -27.31 38.37 -1.71
CA ALA A 39 -27.93 37.55 -0.68
C ALA A 39 -27.06 37.42 0.58
N LEU A 40 -25.74 37.26 0.45
CA LEU A 40 -24.81 37.23 1.59
C LEU A 40 -24.75 38.59 2.30
N GLU A 41 -24.83 39.70 1.58
CA GLU A 41 -24.95 41.03 2.17
C GLU A 41 -26.26 41.20 2.93
N ALA A 42 -27.38 40.78 2.34
CA ALA A 42 -28.69 40.84 3.00
C ALA A 42 -28.72 40.00 4.29
N LEU A 43 -28.18 38.79 4.26
CA LEU A 43 -28.06 37.91 5.43
C LEU A 43 -27.13 38.48 6.50
N SER A 44 -26.02 39.10 6.09
CA SER A 44 -25.10 39.77 7.00
C SER A 44 -25.73 40.99 7.68
N ARG A 45 -26.55 41.77 6.96
CA ARG A 45 -27.33 42.88 7.56
C ARG A 45 -28.34 42.39 8.61
N ARG A 46 -28.82 41.15 8.49
CA ARG A 46 -29.72 40.50 9.46
C ARG A 46 -28.97 39.80 10.60
N SER A 47 -27.64 39.93 10.69
CA SER A 47 -26.79 39.31 11.71
C SER A 47 -26.88 37.77 11.76
N LEU A 48 -27.24 37.12 10.64
CA LEU A 48 -27.32 35.66 10.55
C LEU A 48 -26.00 35.01 10.09
N LEU A 49 -25.01 35.82 9.68
CA LEU A 49 -23.71 35.38 9.19
C LEU A 49 -22.57 36.00 10.00
N GLU A 50 -21.55 35.20 10.25
CA GLU A 50 -20.26 35.66 10.71
C GLU A 50 -19.33 35.87 9.50
N ARG A 51 -18.54 36.94 9.53
CA ARG A 51 -17.54 37.25 8.50
C ARG A 51 -16.15 37.04 9.08
N GLY A 52 -15.40 36.14 8.47
CA GLY A 52 -14.04 35.79 8.87
C GLY A 52 -13.01 36.61 8.13
N GLN A 53 -11.75 36.26 8.32
CA GLN A 53 -10.64 36.78 7.50
C GLN A 53 -10.82 36.33 6.03
N GLN A 54 -10.30 37.13 5.09
CA GLN A 54 -10.32 36.83 3.64
C GLN A 54 -11.73 36.67 3.00
N ALA A 55 -12.75 37.37 3.52
CA ALA A 55 -14.12 37.29 2.99
C ALA A 55 -14.72 35.86 3.03
N SER A 56 -14.37 35.10 4.06
CA SER A 56 -15.00 33.83 4.41
C SER A 56 -16.27 34.05 5.24
N PHE A 57 -17.22 33.13 5.10
CA PHE A 57 -18.52 33.18 5.76
C PHE A 57 -18.72 31.93 6.61
N SER A 58 -19.35 32.11 7.78
CA SER A 58 -19.82 31.00 8.61
C SER A 58 -21.11 31.38 9.33
N LEU A 59 -21.72 30.44 10.01
CA LEU A 59 -22.90 30.63 10.83
C LEU A 59 -22.54 30.62 12.32
N GLN A 60 -23.30 31.38 13.10
CA GLN A 60 -23.33 31.21 14.55
C GLN A 60 -23.74 29.77 14.88
N SER A 61 -23.11 29.17 15.90
CA SER A 61 -23.32 27.77 16.26
C SER A 61 -24.80 27.43 16.51
N VAL A 62 -25.54 28.32 17.19
CA VAL A 62 -26.98 28.11 17.47
C VAL A 62 -27.81 28.09 16.18
N VAL A 63 -27.52 28.99 15.24
CA VAL A 63 -28.22 29.08 13.95
C VAL A 63 -27.91 27.86 13.09
N MET A 64 -26.65 27.40 13.11
CA MET A 64 -26.21 26.21 12.39
C MET A 64 -26.90 24.94 12.89
N GLU A 65 -27.00 24.74 14.21
CA GLU A 65 -27.69 23.59 14.78
C GLU A 65 -29.20 23.64 14.50
N TYR A 66 -29.84 24.80 14.65
CA TYR A 66 -31.26 24.96 14.29
C TYR A 66 -31.53 24.64 12.80
N LEU A 67 -30.71 25.18 11.89
CA LEU A 67 -30.86 24.90 10.46
C LEU A 67 -30.60 23.44 10.11
N THR A 68 -29.66 22.80 10.81
CA THR A 68 -29.38 21.36 10.66
C THR A 68 -30.59 20.53 11.05
N ASP A 69 -31.23 20.86 12.17
CA ASP A 69 -32.40 20.17 12.69
C ASP A 69 -33.60 20.30 11.74
N VAL A 70 -33.89 21.53 11.30
CA VAL A 70 -34.95 21.84 10.32
C VAL A 70 -34.69 21.16 8.98
N LEU A 71 -33.43 21.09 8.54
CA LEU A 71 -33.06 20.36 7.33
C LEU A 71 -33.37 18.87 7.47
N GLY A 72 -33.04 18.28 8.62
CA GLY A 72 -33.32 16.86 8.91
C GLY A 72 -34.81 16.53 8.86
N GLU A 73 -35.68 17.38 9.43
CA GLU A 73 -37.14 17.19 9.43
C GLU A 73 -37.67 17.22 7.99
N ARG A 74 -37.32 18.27 7.25
CA ARG A 74 -37.78 18.43 5.86
C ARG A 74 -37.30 17.30 4.95
N LEU A 75 -36.06 16.83 5.12
CA LEU A 75 -35.54 15.73 4.32
C LEU A 75 -36.22 14.41 4.65
N ALA A 76 -36.56 14.15 5.92
CA ALA A 76 -37.34 12.96 6.29
C ALA A 76 -38.71 12.99 5.63
N GLU A 77 -39.44 14.10 5.74
CA GLU A 77 -40.74 14.31 5.08
C GLU A 77 -40.64 14.13 3.56
N GLU A 78 -39.66 14.75 2.90
CA GLU A 78 -39.45 14.63 1.44
C GLU A 78 -39.21 13.18 1.00
N ILE A 79 -38.45 12.41 1.79
CA ILE A 79 -38.13 11.01 1.49
C ILE A 79 -39.37 10.12 1.65
N VAL A 80 -40.15 10.32 2.71
CA VAL A 80 -41.38 9.55 2.95
C VAL A 80 -42.45 9.87 1.91
N LEU A 81 -42.60 11.14 1.55
CA LEU A 81 -43.56 11.59 0.52
C LEU A 81 -43.13 11.26 -0.92
N GLY A 82 -41.83 11.03 -1.16
CA GLY A 82 -41.30 10.79 -2.51
C GLY A 82 -41.15 12.07 -3.36
N GLU A 83 -41.07 13.24 -2.73
CA GLU A 83 -40.92 14.54 -3.41
C GLU A 83 -39.57 15.19 -3.06
N PRO A 84 -38.43 14.71 -3.61
CA PRO A 84 -37.12 15.22 -3.21
C PRO A 84 -36.87 16.60 -3.81
N ARG A 85 -37.08 17.70 -3.05
CA ARG A 85 -36.81 19.07 -3.50
C ARG A 85 -35.51 19.59 -2.92
N GLN A 86 -35.38 19.60 -1.61
CA GLN A 86 -34.19 19.99 -0.88
C GLN A 86 -33.10 18.93 -0.99
N LEU A 87 -33.47 17.64 -1.05
CA LEU A 87 -32.54 16.53 -1.23
C LEU A 87 -31.71 16.64 -2.53
N ARG A 88 -32.19 17.38 -3.54
CA ARG A 88 -31.46 17.63 -4.80
C ARG A 88 -30.49 18.81 -4.72
N GLN A 89 -30.72 19.75 -3.80
CA GLN A 89 -30.04 21.04 -3.76
C GLN A 89 -28.84 21.07 -2.83
N VAL A 90 -28.80 20.15 -1.85
CA VAL A 90 -27.83 20.12 -0.76
C VAL A 90 -27.21 18.73 -0.68
N ALA A 91 -25.90 18.65 -0.43
CA ALA A 91 -25.22 17.38 -0.17
C ALA A 91 -25.23 17.07 1.33
N LEU A 92 -25.59 15.86 1.74
CA LEU A 92 -25.52 15.41 3.14
C LEU A 92 -24.08 15.18 3.60
N ALA A 93 -23.23 14.68 2.70
CA ALA A 93 -21.81 14.49 2.92
C ALA A 93 -21.07 14.75 1.60
N GLN A 94 -19.97 15.49 1.66
CA GLN A 94 -19.19 15.85 0.48
C GLN A 94 -17.94 14.99 0.38
N ALA A 95 -17.78 14.27 -0.74
CA ALA A 95 -16.61 13.42 -0.95
C ALA A 95 -15.28 14.18 -0.98
N GLN A 96 -15.27 15.42 -1.48
CA GLN A 96 -14.08 16.28 -1.57
C GLN A 96 -13.85 17.14 -0.32
N ALA A 97 -14.74 17.10 0.68
CA ALA A 97 -14.50 17.79 1.94
C ALA A 97 -13.35 17.12 2.70
N LYS A 98 -12.73 17.88 3.59
CA LYS A 98 -11.69 17.36 4.47
C LYS A 98 -12.24 16.16 5.27
N ASP A 99 -11.41 15.15 5.49
CA ASP A 99 -11.85 13.88 6.07
C ASP A 99 -12.60 14.05 7.41
N TYR A 100 -12.11 14.91 8.30
CA TYR A 100 -12.78 15.19 9.59
C TYR A 100 -14.12 15.92 9.42
N VAL A 101 -14.26 16.79 8.42
CA VAL A 101 -15.52 17.48 8.11
C VAL A 101 -16.51 16.48 7.55
N ARG A 102 -16.09 15.64 6.60
CA ARG A 102 -16.94 14.58 6.05
C ARG A 102 -17.44 13.64 7.15
N GLN A 103 -16.58 13.20 8.07
CA GLN A 103 -16.99 12.38 9.21
C GLN A 103 -18.02 13.10 10.10
N THR A 104 -17.82 14.40 10.33
CA THR A 104 -18.76 15.23 11.09
C THR A 104 -20.10 15.38 10.36
N GLN A 105 -20.09 15.59 9.04
CA GLN A 105 -21.28 15.61 8.18
C GLN A 105 -22.05 14.29 8.27
N VAL A 106 -21.38 13.14 8.13
CA VAL A 106 -22.02 11.83 8.28
C VAL A 106 -22.64 11.66 9.67
N ARG A 107 -21.90 11.99 10.74
CA ARG A 107 -22.35 11.87 12.13
C ARG A 107 -23.56 12.74 12.46
N LEU A 108 -23.65 13.94 11.88
CA LEU A 108 -24.64 14.95 12.27
C LEU A 108 -25.75 15.18 11.23
N LEU A 109 -25.60 14.68 10.00
CA LEU A 109 -26.60 14.81 8.95
C LEU A 109 -27.14 13.43 8.52
N VAL A 110 -26.25 12.51 8.14
CA VAL A 110 -26.66 11.20 7.58
C VAL A 110 -27.26 10.30 8.65
N HIS A 111 -26.55 10.08 9.77
CA HIS A 111 -27.05 9.19 10.83
C HIS A 111 -28.34 9.71 11.50
N PRO A 112 -28.45 10.99 11.89
CA PRO A 112 -29.69 11.49 12.49
C PRO A 112 -30.89 11.46 11.53
N LEU A 113 -30.68 11.71 10.23
CA LEU A 113 -31.73 11.56 9.23
C LEU A 113 -32.18 10.10 9.11
N LEU A 114 -31.25 9.13 9.16
CA LEU A 114 -31.60 7.71 9.15
C LEU A 114 -32.41 7.31 10.39
N GLU A 115 -32.05 7.80 11.58
CA GLU A 115 -32.82 7.57 12.82
C GLU A 115 -34.23 8.15 12.73
N ARG A 116 -34.41 9.31 12.08
CA ARG A 116 -35.76 9.88 11.84
C ARG A 116 -36.58 9.02 10.90
N LEU A 117 -35.98 8.57 9.79
CA LEU A 117 -36.65 7.65 8.87
C LEU A 117 -37.03 6.34 9.55
N ARG A 118 -36.17 5.82 10.44
CA ARG A 118 -36.48 4.65 11.28
C ARG A 118 -37.66 4.91 12.21
N ALA A 119 -37.73 6.09 12.83
CA ALA A 119 -38.84 6.45 13.70
C ALA A 119 -40.17 6.57 12.95
N GLU A 120 -40.16 7.10 11.72
CA GLU A 120 -41.37 7.30 10.91
C GLU A 120 -41.84 6.02 10.19
N LEU A 121 -40.91 5.22 9.65
CA LEU A 121 -41.21 4.03 8.85
C LEU A 121 -41.16 2.73 9.66
N GLY A 122 -40.61 2.75 10.87
CA GLY A 122 -40.62 1.65 11.85
C GLY A 122 -39.63 0.50 11.61
N ALA A 123 -39.17 0.27 10.37
CA ALA A 123 -38.23 -0.82 10.06
C ALA A 123 -37.20 -0.45 8.98
N ASP A 124 -35.96 -0.92 9.15
CA ASP A 124 -34.84 -0.69 8.21
C ASP A 124 -35.17 -1.16 6.78
N ALA A 125 -35.90 -2.26 6.64
CA ALA A 125 -36.33 -2.76 5.33
C ALA A 125 -37.28 -1.78 4.60
N LEU A 126 -38.15 -1.09 5.34
CA LEU A 126 -39.07 -0.10 4.76
C LEU A 126 -38.33 1.19 4.40
N VAL A 127 -37.34 1.60 5.21
CA VAL A 127 -36.44 2.71 4.88
C VAL A 127 -35.68 2.39 3.60
N GLU A 128 -35.08 1.20 3.50
CA GLU A 128 -34.38 0.73 2.30
C GLU A 128 -35.30 0.74 1.07
N GLU A 129 -36.53 0.23 1.19
CA GLU A 129 -37.50 0.22 0.09
C GLU A 129 -37.81 1.63 -0.44
N HIS A 130 -38.02 2.61 0.44
CA HIS A 130 -38.27 4.01 0.05
C HIS A 130 -37.05 4.63 -0.63
N LEU A 131 -35.84 4.40 -0.10
CA LEU A 131 -34.60 4.88 -0.71
C LEU A 131 -34.37 4.26 -2.10
N LEU A 132 -34.64 2.96 -2.27
CA LEU A 132 -34.55 2.29 -3.57
C LEU A 132 -35.61 2.82 -4.56
N ARG A 133 -36.83 3.14 -4.10
CA ARG A 133 -37.85 3.81 -4.91
C ARG A 133 -37.40 5.19 -5.39
N LEU A 134 -36.78 5.99 -4.52
CA LEU A 134 -36.22 7.30 -4.90
C LEU A 134 -35.10 7.17 -5.93
N LEU A 135 -34.18 6.19 -5.79
CA LEU A 135 -33.17 5.93 -6.82
C LEU A 135 -33.84 5.59 -8.16
N ALA A 136 -34.86 4.73 -8.14
CA ALA A 136 -35.60 4.37 -9.36
C ALA A 136 -36.32 5.57 -9.99
N GLN A 137 -36.82 6.51 -9.20
CA GLN A 137 -37.37 7.78 -9.66
C GLN A 137 -36.29 8.63 -10.34
N PHE A 138 -35.15 8.88 -9.69
CA PHE A 138 -34.07 9.66 -10.27
C PHE A 138 -33.55 9.06 -11.58
N ARG A 139 -33.48 7.73 -11.71
CA ARG A 139 -33.08 7.05 -12.97
C ARG A 139 -33.99 7.35 -14.16
N ARG A 140 -35.25 7.77 -13.93
CA ARG A 140 -36.21 8.13 -14.98
C ARG A 140 -36.15 9.60 -15.36
N GLU A 141 -35.48 10.42 -14.56
CA GLU A 141 -35.38 11.87 -14.74
C GLU A 141 -34.12 12.25 -15.54
N ASP A 142 -34.10 13.47 -16.07
CA ASP A 142 -32.91 14.02 -16.72
C ASP A 142 -31.76 14.19 -15.72
N THR A 143 -30.57 13.73 -16.09
CA THR A 143 -29.32 13.89 -15.34
C THR A 143 -29.07 15.32 -14.86
N ALA A 144 -29.51 16.34 -15.59
CA ALA A 144 -29.31 17.74 -15.21
C ALA A 144 -30.16 18.19 -14.01
N THR A 145 -31.25 17.49 -13.68
CA THR A 145 -32.17 17.87 -12.59
C THR A 145 -31.99 17.04 -11.33
N GLN A 146 -31.17 15.99 -11.38
CA GLN A 146 -30.93 15.08 -10.25
C GLN A 146 -30.12 15.73 -9.11
N GLY A 147 -29.22 16.67 -9.43
CA GLY A 147 -28.42 17.41 -8.45
C GLY A 147 -27.65 16.48 -7.50
N TYR A 148 -27.76 16.72 -6.18
CA TYR A 148 -27.17 15.86 -5.14
C TYR A 148 -28.07 14.70 -4.70
N GLY A 149 -29.27 14.57 -5.26
CA GLY A 149 -30.27 13.59 -4.85
C GLY A 149 -29.75 12.15 -4.85
N PRO A 150 -29.22 11.64 -5.98
CA PRO A 150 -28.65 10.29 -6.05
C PRO A 150 -27.52 10.07 -5.04
N ALA A 151 -26.60 11.03 -4.87
CA ALA A 151 -25.48 10.91 -3.95
C ALA A 151 -25.93 10.85 -2.47
N ASN A 152 -26.97 11.60 -2.11
CA ASN A 152 -27.56 11.58 -0.77
C ASN A 152 -28.22 10.24 -0.47
N VAL A 153 -29.01 9.72 -1.42
CA VAL A 153 -29.64 8.40 -1.26
C VAL A 153 -28.60 7.28 -1.18
N ILE A 154 -27.54 7.35 -1.99
CA ILE A 154 -26.40 6.43 -1.91
C ILE A 154 -25.71 6.51 -0.55
N SER A 155 -25.54 7.71 0.01
CA SER A 155 -24.93 7.90 1.33
C SER A 155 -25.80 7.29 2.44
N LEU A 156 -27.12 7.47 2.38
CA LEU A 156 -28.06 6.85 3.32
C LEU A 156 -28.09 5.32 3.20
N LEU A 157 -28.11 4.78 1.97
CA LEU A 157 -28.05 3.34 1.73
C LEU A 157 -26.73 2.73 2.22
N THR A 158 -25.62 3.43 2.02
CA THR A 158 -24.31 3.02 2.54
C THR A 158 -24.33 2.98 4.07
N ALA A 159 -24.90 3.99 4.73
CA ALA A 159 -25.01 4.02 6.19
C ALA A 159 -25.98 2.97 6.76
N LEU A 160 -27.03 2.62 6.01
CA LEU A 160 -28.03 1.62 6.40
C LEU A 160 -27.53 0.18 6.23
N ARG A 161 -26.94 -0.13 5.06
CA ARG A 161 -26.54 -1.50 4.68
C ARG A 161 -25.08 -1.81 5.02
N GLY A 162 -24.22 -0.80 5.12
CA GLY A 162 -22.76 -0.95 5.16
C GLY A 162 -22.13 -1.27 3.79
N HIS A 163 -22.94 -1.57 2.77
CA HIS A 163 -22.50 -1.91 1.42
C HIS A 163 -23.54 -1.50 0.36
N LEU A 164 -23.13 -1.46 -0.90
CA LEU A 164 -23.98 -1.13 -2.06
C LEU A 164 -24.10 -2.29 -3.05
N ARG A 165 -23.90 -3.52 -2.59
CA ARG A 165 -23.97 -4.74 -3.39
C ARG A 165 -25.31 -4.89 -4.12
N GLY A 166 -25.26 -5.31 -5.39
CA GLY A 166 -26.41 -5.65 -6.23
C GLY A 166 -27.29 -4.47 -6.63
N LEU A 167 -26.86 -3.22 -6.40
CA LEU A 167 -27.69 -2.04 -6.70
C LEU A 167 -27.61 -1.60 -8.16
N ASP A 168 -28.76 -1.19 -8.70
CA ASP A 168 -28.84 -0.52 -9.99
C ASP A 168 -28.62 0.99 -9.84
N LEU A 169 -27.39 1.43 -10.09
CA LEU A 169 -26.98 2.84 -10.12
C LEU A 169 -26.85 3.35 -11.57
N SER A 170 -27.42 2.65 -12.55
CA SER A 170 -27.32 3.01 -13.97
C SER A 170 -28.01 4.36 -14.26
N ARG A 171 -27.46 5.12 -15.21
CA ARG A 171 -28.01 6.40 -15.71
C ARG A 171 -28.22 7.50 -14.65
N LEU A 172 -27.61 7.38 -13.47
CA LEU A 172 -27.64 8.41 -12.43
C LEU A 172 -26.53 9.44 -12.64
N ALA A 173 -26.82 10.70 -12.31
CA ALA A 173 -25.83 11.75 -12.14
C ALA A 173 -25.42 11.80 -10.66
N ILE A 174 -24.35 11.11 -10.32
CA ILE A 174 -23.86 11.01 -8.94
C ILE A 174 -22.79 12.09 -8.75
N ARG A 175 -23.16 13.11 -7.96
CA ARG A 175 -22.28 14.24 -7.66
C ARG A 175 -21.85 14.23 -6.19
N GLY A 176 -20.54 14.15 -5.95
CA GLY A 176 -19.95 14.28 -4.62
C GLY A 176 -20.12 13.08 -3.69
N ALA A 177 -20.36 11.88 -4.22
CA ALA A 177 -20.49 10.67 -3.42
C ALA A 177 -19.12 10.10 -2.98
N TYR A 178 -19.01 9.73 -1.70
CA TYR A 178 -17.82 9.10 -1.14
C TYR A 178 -18.01 7.57 -1.16
N LEU A 179 -17.32 6.89 -2.07
CA LEU A 179 -17.44 5.46 -2.35
C LEU A 179 -16.14 4.69 -2.07
N GLN A 180 -15.16 5.35 -1.47
CA GLN A 180 -13.90 4.74 -1.05
C GLN A 180 -14.15 3.83 0.17
N GLY A 181 -13.67 2.59 0.08
CA GLY A 181 -13.94 1.54 1.07
C GLY A 181 -15.36 0.96 1.02
N VAL A 182 -16.21 1.42 0.09
CA VAL A 182 -17.58 0.90 -0.06
C VAL A 182 -17.60 -0.24 -1.07
N GLU A 183 -18.23 -1.34 -0.68
CA GLU A 183 -18.40 -2.51 -1.51
C GLU A 183 -19.56 -2.35 -2.50
N LEU A 184 -19.28 -2.49 -3.80
CA LEU A 184 -20.22 -2.36 -4.93
C LEU A 184 -20.26 -3.63 -5.78
N GLN A 185 -20.07 -4.81 -5.18
CA GLN A 185 -20.13 -6.06 -5.95
C GLN A 185 -21.50 -6.26 -6.59
N ASP A 186 -21.52 -6.78 -7.81
CA ASP A 186 -22.75 -7.03 -8.58
C ASP A 186 -23.63 -5.80 -8.84
N ALA A 187 -23.16 -4.58 -8.54
CA ALA A 187 -23.87 -3.35 -8.86
C ALA A 187 -23.63 -2.92 -10.32
N THR A 188 -24.44 -2.00 -10.82
CA THR A 188 -24.26 -1.40 -12.15
C THR A 188 -24.21 0.12 -12.08
N LEU A 189 -23.16 0.71 -12.65
CA LEU A 189 -22.99 2.13 -12.93
C LEU A 189 -23.12 2.41 -14.44
N SER A 190 -23.76 1.51 -15.18
CA SER A 190 -23.87 1.63 -16.64
C SER A 190 -24.53 2.96 -17.04
N GLY A 191 -23.86 3.73 -17.90
CA GLY A 191 -24.33 5.05 -18.35
C GLY A 191 -24.44 6.11 -17.25
N ALA A 192 -23.91 5.88 -16.04
CA ALA A 192 -23.90 6.87 -14.98
C ALA A 192 -22.88 7.99 -15.27
N ARG A 193 -23.12 9.17 -14.68
CA ARG A 193 -22.22 10.32 -14.71
C ARG A 193 -21.70 10.57 -13.31
N LEU A 194 -20.41 10.37 -13.09
CA LEU A 194 -19.75 10.64 -11.82
C LEU A 194 -19.08 12.01 -11.86
N GLU A 195 -19.38 12.84 -10.86
CA GLU A 195 -18.74 14.15 -10.68
C GLU A 195 -18.28 14.29 -9.24
N GLU A 196 -17.04 14.75 -9.02
CA GLU A 196 -16.51 15.02 -7.68
C GLU A 196 -16.56 13.80 -6.72
N CYS A 197 -16.69 12.58 -7.25
CA CYS A 197 -16.77 11.35 -6.47
C CYS A 197 -15.37 10.85 -6.08
N VAL A 198 -15.27 10.20 -4.92
CA VAL A 198 -14.03 9.55 -4.46
C VAL A 198 -14.27 8.04 -4.43
N LEU A 199 -13.43 7.29 -5.15
CA LEU A 199 -13.52 5.83 -5.30
C LEU A 199 -12.29 5.18 -4.65
N THR A 200 -12.41 3.89 -4.35
CA THR A 200 -11.27 3.09 -3.89
C THR A 200 -10.26 2.97 -5.02
N GLU A 201 -8.98 3.19 -4.71
CA GLU A 201 -7.90 3.04 -5.66
C GLU A 201 -7.21 1.68 -5.49
N ALA A 202 -6.59 1.19 -6.56
CA ALA A 202 -6.00 -0.15 -6.61
C ALA A 202 -4.48 -0.18 -6.35
N PHE A 203 -3.98 0.39 -5.24
CA PHE A 203 -2.55 0.35 -4.89
C PHE A 203 -2.29 -0.34 -3.55
N ASP A 204 -1.04 -0.71 -3.33
CA ASP A 204 -0.56 -1.40 -2.13
C ASP A 204 0.19 -0.45 -1.17
N ALA A 205 1.13 -1.00 -0.39
CA ALA A 205 2.04 -0.25 0.46
C ALA A 205 2.80 0.81 -0.35
N ILE A 206 2.68 2.07 0.07
CA ILE A 206 3.37 3.16 -0.59
C ILE A 206 4.77 3.32 0.00
N TRP A 207 5.77 3.13 -0.86
CA TRP A 207 7.18 3.18 -0.45
C TRP A 207 7.83 4.55 -0.68
N ALA A 208 7.50 5.20 -1.79
CA ALA A 208 8.04 6.52 -2.14
C ALA A 208 6.93 7.47 -2.56
N VAL A 209 7.09 8.75 -2.20
CA VAL A 209 6.20 9.84 -2.62
C VAL A 209 7.03 11.03 -3.05
N ALA A 210 6.53 11.80 -4.01
CA ALA A 210 7.15 13.04 -4.45
C ALA A 210 6.07 14.06 -4.86
N ILE A 211 6.36 15.35 -4.66
CA ILE A 211 5.54 16.46 -5.14
C ILE A 211 6.43 17.33 -6.04
N SER A 212 5.90 17.75 -7.19
CA SER A 212 6.63 18.64 -8.09
C SER A 212 6.82 20.03 -7.49
N GLN A 213 7.84 20.77 -7.94
CA GLN A 213 8.22 22.07 -7.34
C GLN A 213 7.10 23.12 -7.39
N GLY A 214 6.27 23.11 -8.42
CA GLY A 214 5.07 23.94 -8.57
C GLY A 214 3.81 23.32 -7.99
N GLY A 215 3.86 22.07 -7.51
CA GLY A 215 2.75 21.39 -6.84
C GLY A 215 1.66 20.91 -7.81
N GLN A 216 1.92 20.98 -9.11
CA GLN A 216 1.01 20.52 -10.16
C GLN A 216 0.84 19.00 -10.11
N TYR A 217 1.91 18.27 -9.80
CA TYR A 217 1.98 16.82 -9.83
C TYR A 217 2.33 16.22 -8.48
N TRP A 218 1.60 15.18 -8.11
CA TRP A 218 1.96 14.29 -7.00
C TRP A 218 2.26 12.93 -7.58
N ALA A 219 3.35 12.30 -7.16
CA ALA A 219 3.70 10.95 -7.50
C ALA A 219 3.78 10.06 -6.26
N ALA A 220 3.37 8.80 -6.42
CA ALA A 220 3.56 7.78 -5.41
C ALA A 220 3.94 6.46 -6.09
N ALA A 221 4.83 5.72 -5.45
CA ALA A 221 5.24 4.39 -5.86
C ALA A 221 4.71 3.34 -4.89
N GLY A 222 4.07 2.32 -5.44
CA GLY A 222 3.66 1.13 -4.71
C GLY A 222 4.79 0.09 -4.63
N ARG A 223 4.65 -0.87 -3.73
CA ARG A 223 5.62 -1.94 -3.48
C ARG A 223 5.79 -2.86 -4.70
N ARG A 224 4.83 -2.93 -5.63
CA ARG A 224 4.93 -3.80 -6.81
C ARG A 224 5.62 -3.16 -8.00
N GLY A 225 6.18 -1.97 -7.88
CA GLY A 225 6.83 -1.32 -9.02
C GLY A 225 5.91 -0.38 -9.81
N GLU A 226 4.65 -0.22 -9.40
CA GLU A 226 3.76 0.76 -10.03
C GLU A 226 4.09 2.18 -9.58
N VAL A 227 4.04 3.11 -10.53
CA VAL A 227 4.11 4.54 -10.25
C VAL A 227 2.80 5.18 -10.66
N ARG A 228 2.28 6.02 -9.77
CA ARG A 228 1.03 6.76 -9.93
C ARG A 228 1.31 8.23 -9.93
N LEU A 229 0.59 8.94 -10.79
CA LEU A 229 0.70 10.37 -10.94
C LEU A 229 -0.69 11.00 -10.85
N TRP A 230 -0.85 11.96 -9.95
CA TRP A 230 -2.06 12.77 -9.81
C TRP A 230 -1.79 14.22 -10.21
N ARG A 231 -2.81 14.89 -10.74
CA ARG A 231 -2.81 16.32 -11.10
C ARG A 231 -3.78 17.10 -10.21
N GLY A 232 -3.49 18.39 -10.01
CA GLY A 232 -4.38 19.34 -9.33
C GLY A 232 -4.45 19.07 -7.84
N ALA A 233 -3.29 19.07 -7.16
CA ALA A 233 -3.17 18.75 -5.73
C ALA A 233 -3.79 17.39 -5.36
N GLY A 234 -3.46 16.36 -6.15
CA GLY A 234 -3.90 14.99 -5.88
C GLY A 234 -5.36 14.68 -6.23
N GLN A 235 -6.13 15.61 -6.83
CA GLN A 235 -7.56 15.40 -7.06
C GLN A 235 -7.85 14.42 -8.20
N THR A 236 -7.09 14.50 -9.29
CA THR A 236 -7.33 13.70 -10.48
C THR A 236 -6.18 12.72 -10.70
N LEU A 237 -6.47 11.41 -10.62
CA LEU A 237 -5.51 10.39 -11.03
C LEU A 237 -5.29 10.50 -12.54
N HIS A 238 -4.09 10.92 -12.91
CA HIS A 238 -3.70 11.23 -14.27
C HIS A 238 -3.15 9.98 -14.99
N ARG A 239 -2.22 9.27 -14.37
CA ARG A 239 -1.62 8.05 -14.91
C ARG A 239 -1.24 7.04 -13.84
N VAL A 240 -1.22 5.78 -14.26
CA VAL A 240 -0.65 4.64 -13.55
C VAL A 240 0.10 3.81 -14.58
N TRP A 241 1.33 3.43 -14.28
CA TRP A 241 2.11 2.54 -15.14
C TRP A 241 3.00 1.63 -14.30
N GLN A 242 3.37 0.49 -14.87
CA GLN A 242 4.35 -0.43 -14.27
C GLN A 242 5.74 0.10 -14.59
N ALA A 243 6.41 0.70 -13.62
CA ALA A 243 7.73 1.30 -13.81
C ALA A 243 8.86 0.26 -13.64
N HIS A 244 8.71 -0.59 -12.64
CA HIS A 244 9.74 -1.50 -12.14
C HIS A 244 9.21 -2.91 -11.94
N THR A 245 10.10 -3.90 -11.82
CA THR A 245 9.74 -5.29 -11.50
C THR A 245 9.71 -5.55 -9.99
N ASP A 246 10.33 -4.66 -9.22
CA ASP A 246 10.39 -4.68 -7.77
C ASP A 246 10.07 -3.27 -7.19
N ILE A 247 10.20 -3.11 -5.87
CA ILE A 247 9.84 -1.91 -5.11
C ILE A 247 10.60 -0.66 -5.63
N PRO A 248 9.92 0.38 -6.13
CA PRO A 248 10.54 1.67 -6.38
C PRO A 248 10.83 2.33 -5.04
N THR A 249 12.12 2.42 -4.71
CA THR A 249 12.61 2.93 -3.44
C THR A 249 12.52 4.45 -3.35
N THR A 250 12.46 5.14 -4.49
CA THR A 250 12.58 6.59 -4.59
C THR A 250 11.94 7.14 -5.86
N LEU A 251 11.44 8.37 -5.76
CA LEU A 251 10.90 9.17 -6.88
C LEU A 251 11.42 10.59 -6.77
N ALA A 252 11.84 11.18 -7.89
CA ALA A 252 12.27 12.58 -7.94
C ALA A 252 11.79 13.25 -9.22
N PHE A 253 11.16 14.41 -9.11
CA PHE A 253 10.85 15.25 -10.28
C PHE A 253 12.07 16.08 -10.67
N SER A 254 12.24 16.31 -11.97
CA SER A 254 13.18 17.33 -12.43
C SER A 254 12.70 18.74 -12.04
N PRO A 255 13.61 19.71 -11.88
CA PRO A 255 13.25 21.10 -11.56
C PRO A 255 12.32 21.76 -12.59
N ASP A 256 12.35 21.30 -13.85
CA ASP A 256 11.46 21.78 -14.92
C ASP A 256 10.09 21.06 -14.98
N GLU A 257 9.85 20.09 -14.08
CA GLU A 257 8.64 19.28 -13.94
C GLU A 257 8.27 18.42 -15.16
N ARG A 258 9.16 18.30 -16.14
CA ARG A 258 8.92 17.49 -17.35
C ARG A 258 9.28 16.04 -17.16
N LEU A 259 10.23 15.77 -16.27
CA LEU A 259 10.83 14.46 -16.09
C LEU A 259 10.54 13.94 -14.68
N LEU A 260 10.36 12.63 -14.58
CA LEU A 260 10.27 11.90 -13.33
C LEU A 260 11.35 10.83 -13.35
N ALA A 261 12.24 10.81 -12.36
CA ALA A 261 13.20 9.75 -12.15
C ALA A 261 12.67 8.77 -11.10
N SER A 262 12.85 7.48 -11.33
CA SER A 262 12.51 6.41 -10.39
C SER A 262 13.66 5.43 -10.23
N GLY A 263 13.89 5.00 -9.00
CA GLY A 263 14.93 4.05 -8.63
C GLY A 263 14.30 2.90 -7.87
N SER A 264 14.79 1.68 -8.07
CA SER A 264 14.12 0.48 -7.57
C SER A 264 15.06 -0.54 -6.94
N ALA A 265 14.47 -1.40 -6.12
CA ALA A 265 15.08 -2.59 -5.55
C ALA A 265 15.59 -3.56 -6.61
N ASP A 266 15.02 -3.54 -7.83
CA ASP A 266 15.51 -4.27 -9.00
C ASP A 266 16.87 -3.77 -9.54
N GLY A 267 17.43 -2.71 -8.94
CA GLY A 267 18.70 -2.11 -9.32
C GLY A 267 18.63 -1.12 -10.48
N SER A 268 17.47 -0.97 -11.13
CA SER A 268 17.31 -0.03 -12.23
C SER A 268 17.01 1.40 -11.78
N VAL A 269 17.56 2.34 -12.54
CA VAL A 269 17.26 3.77 -12.52
C VAL A 269 16.60 4.12 -13.84
N LYS A 270 15.38 4.65 -13.81
CA LYS A 270 14.63 4.98 -15.03
C LYS A 270 14.22 6.43 -15.03
N LEU A 271 14.28 7.04 -16.20
CA LEU A 271 13.80 8.39 -16.42
C LEU A 271 12.58 8.37 -17.34
N TRP A 272 11.55 9.10 -16.93
CA TRP A 272 10.24 9.09 -17.54
C TRP A 272 9.84 10.50 -17.96
N ASP A 273 9.17 10.62 -19.09
CA ASP A 273 8.45 11.84 -19.43
C ASP A 273 7.09 11.85 -18.70
N VAL A 274 6.81 12.92 -17.96
CA VAL A 274 5.64 13.04 -17.07
C VAL A 274 4.32 13.07 -17.85
N GLU A 275 4.32 13.67 -19.04
CA GLU A 275 3.12 13.87 -19.88
C GLU A 275 2.82 12.70 -20.82
N SER A 276 3.74 11.77 -21.06
CA SER A 276 3.49 10.56 -21.85
C SER A 276 3.51 9.30 -21.00
N GLY A 277 4.33 9.28 -19.94
CA GLY A 277 4.68 8.09 -19.18
C GLY A 277 5.67 7.19 -19.94
N ALA A 278 6.32 7.69 -20.99
CA ALA A 278 7.32 6.93 -21.74
C ALA A 278 8.67 6.93 -21.02
N VAL A 279 9.35 5.79 -21.06
CA VAL A 279 10.77 5.70 -20.63
C VAL A 279 11.62 6.45 -21.65
N LEU A 280 12.42 7.40 -21.17
CA LEU A 280 13.42 8.09 -21.98
C LEU A 280 14.73 7.30 -22.02
N TRP A 281 15.19 6.83 -20.86
CA TRP A 281 16.33 5.93 -20.74
C TRP A 281 16.27 5.14 -19.42
N SER A 282 17.07 4.08 -19.36
CA SER A 282 17.28 3.24 -18.17
C SER A 282 18.77 3.02 -17.91
N GLY A 283 19.20 3.25 -16.68
CA GLY A 283 20.51 2.89 -16.13
C GLY A 283 20.37 1.81 -15.06
N GLU A 284 21.48 1.21 -14.66
CA GLU A 284 21.47 0.07 -13.74
C GLU A 284 22.60 0.18 -12.70
N HIS A 285 22.27 -0.05 -11.43
CA HIS A 285 23.21 -0.41 -10.38
C HIS A 285 23.42 -1.93 -10.35
N THR A 286 24.50 -2.39 -9.71
CA THR A 286 24.77 -3.84 -9.56
C THR A 286 23.97 -4.48 -8.42
N SER A 287 23.27 -3.66 -7.64
CA SER A 287 22.37 -4.04 -6.55
C SER A 287 21.25 -3.01 -6.47
N THR A 288 20.36 -3.13 -5.48
CA THR A 288 19.24 -2.23 -5.22
C THR A 288 19.65 -0.75 -5.26
N THR A 289 18.93 0.04 -6.06
CA THR A 289 19.02 1.51 -6.00
C THR A 289 18.23 1.97 -4.78
N SER A 290 18.85 2.73 -3.89
CA SER A 290 18.25 3.14 -2.61
C SER A 290 17.64 4.55 -2.64
N TRP A 291 18.22 5.48 -3.41
CA TRP A 291 17.75 6.87 -3.51
C TRP A 291 18.21 7.56 -4.80
N LEU A 292 17.48 8.60 -5.20
CA LEU A 292 17.73 9.43 -6.36
C LEU A 292 17.50 10.90 -6.03
N ALA A 293 18.32 11.80 -6.58
CA ALA A 293 18.10 13.23 -6.46
C ALA A 293 18.65 13.98 -7.69
N PHE A 294 17.83 14.86 -8.26
CA PHE A 294 18.28 15.82 -9.27
C PHE A 294 19.11 16.92 -8.63
N ALA A 295 20.14 17.36 -9.33
CA ALA A 295 20.78 18.63 -9.02
C ALA A 295 19.75 19.77 -9.23
N PRO A 296 19.84 20.88 -8.48
CA PRO A 296 18.88 21.98 -8.54
C PRO A 296 18.76 22.64 -9.91
N ASP A 297 19.81 22.58 -10.73
CA ASP A 297 19.84 23.08 -12.11
C ASP A 297 19.24 22.10 -13.13
N GLY A 298 18.97 20.86 -12.70
CA GLY A 298 18.51 19.76 -13.55
C GLY A 298 19.57 19.19 -14.50
N GLY A 299 20.82 19.63 -14.39
CA GLY A 299 21.92 19.21 -15.27
C GLY A 299 22.48 17.84 -14.91
N LEU A 300 22.32 17.40 -13.66
CA LEU A 300 22.81 16.13 -13.15
C LEU A 300 21.71 15.36 -12.39
N LEU A 301 21.75 14.04 -12.47
CA LEU A 301 20.98 13.14 -11.62
C LEU A 301 21.94 12.27 -10.81
N ALA A 302 21.85 12.31 -9.48
CA ALA A 302 22.61 11.43 -8.60
C ALA A 302 21.76 10.23 -8.18
N SER A 303 22.39 9.06 -8.14
CA SER A 303 21.79 7.80 -7.71
C SER A 303 22.71 7.06 -6.76
N GLY A 304 22.13 6.44 -5.73
CA GLY A 304 22.86 5.71 -4.70
C GLY A 304 22.37 4.28 -4.66
N GLY A 305 23.30 3.33 -4.50
CA GLY A 305 22.99 1.92 -4.48
C GLY A 305 23.53 1.18 -3.26
N PHE A 306 22.96 0.00 -3.01
CA PHE A 306 23.49 -0.96 -2.05
C PHE A 306 24.81 -1.60 -2.53
N ASP A 307 25.18 -1.36 -3.79
CA ASP A 307 26.49 -1.71 -4.35
C ASP A 307 27.63 -0.80 -3.89
N ALA A 308 27.37 0.04 -2.88
CA ALA A 308 28.33 0.99 -2.32
C ALA A 308 28.88 1.97 -3.37
N THR A 309 28.07 2.33 -4.36
CA THR A 309 28.41 3.37 -5.35
C THR A 309 27.38 4.49 -5.36
N VAL A 310 27.88 5.71 -5.59
CA VAL A 310 27.06 6.84 -6.02
C VAL A 310 27.37 7.12 -7.48
N ARG A 311 26.35 7.14 -8.33
CA ARG A 311 26.51 7.37 -9.77
C ARG A 311 25.86 8.69 -10.18
N LEU A 312 26.59 9.47 -10.97
CA LEU A 312 26.16 10.75 -11.54
C LEU A 312 25.84 10.55 -13.02
N TRP A 313 24.62 10.92 -13.42
CA TRP A 313 24.08 10.73 -14.76
C TRP A 313 23.80 12.07 -15.42
N ASP A 314 23.97 12.13 -16.74
CA ASP A 314 23.36 13.16 -17.59
C ASP A 314 21.88 12.81 -17.80
N PRO A 315 20.92 13.62 -17.31
CA PRO A 315 19.51 13.31 -17.46
C PRO A 315 19.01 13.35 -18.91
N GLN A 316 19.62 14.13 -19.79
CA GLN A 316 19.17 14.27 -21.18
C GLN A 316 19.65 13.11 -22.04
N LEU A 317 20.90 12.69 -21.84
CA LEU A 317 21.53 11.64 -22.65
C LEU A 317 21.44 10.24 -22.02
N GLY A 318 21.19 10.16 -20.70
CA GLY A 318 21.19 8.90 -19.95
C GLY A 318 22.59 8.29 -19.78
N THR A 319 23.64 9.06 -20.02
CA THR A 319 25.02 8.58 -19.91
C THR A 319 25.52 8.71 -18.49
N LEU A 320 26.19 7.66 -18.00
CA LEU A 320 26.93 7.70 -16.74
C LEU A 320 28.15 8.61 -16.90
N LEU A 321 28.22 9.68 -16.13
CA LEU A 321 29.33 10.64 -16.15
C LEU A 321 30.43 10.24 -15.17
N GLU A 322 30.05 9.88 -13.94
CA GLU A 322 31.00 9.53 -12.89
C GLU A 322 30.40 8.49 -11.92
N ALA A 323 31.25 7.60 -11.40
CA ALA A 323 30.90 6.63 -10.36
C ALA A 323 31.84 6.79 -9.17
N LEU A 324 31.27 7.17 -8.03
CA LEU A 324 31.97 7.46 -6.79
C LEU A 324 31.92 6.22 -5.87
N PRO A 325 33.07 5.61 -5.54
CA PRO A 325 33.12 4.48 -4.64
C PRO A 325 32.87 4.92 -3.19
N HIS A 326 32.07 4.14 -2.47
CA HIS A 326 31.75 4.33 -1.06
C HIS A 326 32.21 3.09 -0.27
N PRO A 327 32.65 3.20 1.00
CA PRO A 327 33.02 2.04 1.82
C PRO A 327 31.85 1.09 2.16
N GLY A 328 30.60 1.51 1.99
CA GLY A 328 29.44 0.68 2.30
C GLY A 328 28.18 1.11 1.54
N PRO A 329 27.07 0.36 1.71
CA PRO A 329 25.81 0.64 1.05
C PRO A 329 25.35 2.07 1.31
N VAL A 330 24.99 2.79 0.24
CA VAL A 330 24.46 4.15 0.33
C VAL A 330 22.95 4.05 0.44
N TYR A 331 22.34 4.74 1.39
CA TYR A 331 20.89 4.67 1.65
C TYR A 331 20.14 5.95 1.26
N ARG A 332 20.81 7.11 1.34
CA ARG A 332 20.23 8.42 1.04
C ARG A 332 21.25 9.38 0.43
N LEU A 333 20.72 10.29 -0.39
CA LEU A 333 21.43 11.35 -1.08
C LEU A 333 20.63 12.65 -0.98
N ALA A 334 21.32 13.78 -0.84
CA ALA A 334 20.70 15.10 -0.91
C ALA A 334 21.66 16.11 -1.54
N TRP A 335 21.17 16.91 -2.48
CA TRP A 335 21.93 18.02 -3.06
C TRP A 335 21.77 19.28 -2.23
N SER A 336 22.83 20.08 -2.14
CA SER A 336 22.72 21.50 -1.80
C SER A 336 21.98 22.24 -2.90
N ARG A 337 21.40 23.40 -2.56
CA ARG A 337 20.61 24.22 -3.47
C ARG A 337 21.48 24.93 -4.52
N ASP A 338 22.75 25.18 -4.22
CA ASP A 338 23.74 25.66 -5.19
C ASP A 338 24.19 24.58 -6.19
N GLY A 339 23.91 23.30 -5.91
CA GLY A 339 24.32 22.15 -6.75
C GLY A 339 25.80 21.79 -6.67
N HIS A 340 26.58 22.43 -5.79
CA HIS A 340 28.02 22.16 -5.64
C HIS A 340 28.34 21.07 -4.63
N LEU A 341 27.44 20.81 -3.67
CA LEU A 341 27.62 19.81 -2.64
C LEU A 341 26.58 18.70 -2.75
N LEU A 342 27.04 17.46 -2.66
CA LEU A 342 26.20 16.27 -2.53
C LEU A 342 26.48 15.61 -1.18
N ALA A 343 25.46 15.50 -0.35
CA ALA A 343 25.52 14.76 0.91
C ALA A 343 25.07 13.31 0.69
N THR A 344 25.79 12.37 1.30
CA THR A 344 25.53 10.93 1.20
C THR A 344 25.53 10.30 2.58
N GLY A 345 24.60 9.39 2.83
CA GLY A 345 24.49 8.62 4.08
C GLY A 345 24.66 7.13 3.84
N ASP A 346 25.48 6.47 4.66
CA ASP A 346 25.79 5.04 4.52
C ASP A 346 25.24 4.13 5.63
N GLY A 347 25.44 2.83 5.44
CA GLY A 347 25.09 1.78 6.39
C GLY A 347 25.89 1.79 7.70
N ALA A 348 27.01 2.52 7.79
CA ALA A 348 27.72 2.66 9.06
C ALA A 348 27.21 3.85 9.88
N GLY A 349 26.24 4.62 9.37
CA GLY A 349 25.80 5.87 9.98
C GLY A 349 26.76 7.03 9.74
N THR A 350 27.63 6.91 8.73
CA THR A 350 28.56 7.95 8.30
C THR A 350 27.90 8.84 7.27
N LEU A 351 28.09 10.14 7.45
CA LEU A 351 27.70 11.19 6.52
C LEU A 351 28.96 11.63 5.77
N ARG A 352 28.86 11.74 4.44
CA ARG A 352 29.93 12.31 3.60
C ARG A 352 29.41 13.44 2.75
N LEU A 353 30.21 14.50 2.64
CA LEU A 353 29.98 15.61 1.72
C LEU A 353 30.96 15.51 0.54
N TRP A 354 30.40 15.61 -0.65
CA TRP A 354 31.14 15.56 -1.91
C TRP A 354 31.00 16.91 -2.60
N GLU A 355 32.12 17.51 -2.98
CA GLU A 355 32.15 18.69 -3.83
C GLU A 355 32.19 18.26 -5.29
N ILE A 356 31.19 18.69 -6.05
CA ILE A 356 30.98 18.34 -7.45
C ILE A 356 31.18 19.62 -8.28
N GLY A 357 32.30 19.66 -8.99
CA GLY A 357 32.65 20.77 -9.87
C GLY A 357 32.35 20.46 -11.34
N PRO A 358 32.14 21.47 -12.19
CA PRO A 358 31.87 21.27 -13.62
C PRO A 358 33.06 20.71 -14.43
N SER A 359 34.26 20.63 -13.83
CA SER A 359 35.51 20.28 -14.53
C SER A 359 36.47 19.37 -13.76
N HIS A 360 36.12 18.95 -12.54
CA HIS A 360 36.96 18.09 -11.70
C HIS A 360 36.13 16.91 -11.19
N PRO A 361 36.74 15.71 -11.02
CA PRO A 361 36.06 14.56 -10.42
C PRO A 361 35.57 14.92 -9.02
N ALA A 362 34.44 14.35 -8.60
CA ALA A 362 33.86 14.70 -7.31
C ALA A 362 34.84 14.33 -6.18
N THR A 363 35.07 15.27 -5.26
CA THR A 363 36.00 15.06 -4.14
C THR A 363 35.25 14.99 -2.81
N CYS A 364 35.61 14.01 -1.98
CA CYS A 364 35.04 13.90 -0.64
C CYS A 364 35.72 14.95 0.27
N VAL A 365 34.97 16.01 0.62
CA VAL A 365 35.47 17.13 1.44
C VAL A 365 35.40 16.80 2.92
N GLU A 366 34.38 16.04 3.34
CA GLU A 366 34.19 15.66 4.73
C GLU A 366 33.60 14.26 4.87
N SER A 367 34.01 13.55 5.93
CA SER A 367 33.42 12.29 6.36
C SER A 367 33.28 12.30 7.88
N LEU A 368 32.05 12.10 8.37
CA LEU A 368 31.71 12.19 9.78
C LEU A 368 30.81 11.02 10.20
N VAL A 369 31.20 10.29 11.24
CA VAL A 369 30.33 9.28 11.86
C VAL A 369 29.34 10.01 12.77
N GLY A 370 28.09 10.12 12.31
CA GLY A 370 27.06 10.90 13.01
C GLY A 370 26.06 10.06 13.80
N HIS A 371 25.82 8.82 13.36
CA HIS A 371 24.81 7.92 13.90
C HIS A 371 25.40 6.56 14.29
N SER A 372 24.64 5.79 15.07
CA SER A 372 25.04 4.46 15.55
C SER A 372 24.56 3.30 14.67
N SER A 373 23.72 3.59 13.67
CA SER A 373 23.12 2.62 12.75
C SER A 373 22.82 3.27 11.39
N TRP A 374 22.23 2.52 10.44
CA TRP A 374 22.11 2.93 9.04
C TRP A 374 21.33 4.24 8.90
N MET A 375 21.77 5.10 7.98
CA MET A 375 21.20 6.42 7.76
C MET A 375 20.13 6.39 6.66
N TRP A 376 18.86 6.40 7.05
CA TRP A 376 17.72 6.31 6.13
C TRP A 376 17.09 7.65 5.77
N GLY A 377 17.48 8.77 6.39
CA GLY A 377 17.01 10.09 5.98
C GLY A 377 18.17 11.07 5.86
N LEU A 378 18.16 11.87 4.81
CA LEU A 378 19.11 12.96 4.61
C LEU A 378 18.43 14.06 3.80
N ALA A 379 18.47 15.31 4.27
CA ALA A 379 17.87 16.43 3.56
C ALA A 379 18.50 17.76 3.96
N PHE A 380 18.88 18.58 2.98
CA PHE A 380 19.30 19.96 3.21
C PHE A 380 18.10 20.88 3.46
N ALA A 381 18.26 21.82 4.39
CA ALA A 381 17.31 22.91 4.55
C ALA A 381 17.33 23.82 3.31
N PRO A 382 16.20 24.44 2.91
CA PRO A 382 16.13 25.30 1.73
C PRO A 382 17.03 26.55 1.78
N ASP A 383 17.45 26.96 2.99
CA ASP A 383 18.36 28.08 3.23
C ASP A 383 19.84 27.65 3.34
N GLU A 384 20.13 26.35 3.15
CA GLU A 384 21.45 25.71 3.23
C GLU A 384 22.16 25.83 4.59
N SER A 385 21.49 26.41 5.60
CA SER A 385 22.08 26.60 6.92
C SER A 385 22.22 25.30 7.69
N LEU A 386 21.31 24.34 7.42
CA LEU A 386 21.20 23.08 8.13
C LEU A 386 21.13 21.88 7.17
N LEU A 387 21.72 20.78 7.60
CA LEU A 387 21.52 19.45 7.06
C LEU A 387 20.83 18.59 8.12
N ALA A 388 19.77 17.88 7.75
CA ALA A 388 19.10 16.92 8.64
C ALA A 388 19.47 15.50 8.26
N SER A 389 19.78 14.66 9.24
CA SER A 389 19.97 13.22 9.07
C SER A 389 19.06 12.41 9.98
N ALA A 390 18.58 11.27 9.51
CA ALA A 390 17.79 10.32 10.29
C ALA A 390 18.36 8.91 10.16
N SER A 391 18.22 8.12 11.23
CA SER A 391 18.80 6.79 11.33
C SER A 391 17.83 5.77 11.92
N LEU A 392 18.13 4.49 11.72
CA LEU A 392 17.50 3.38 12.45
C LEU A 392 17.75 3.45 13.96
N ASP A 393 18.68 4.27 14.44
CA ASP A 393 18.84 4.48 15.89
C ASP A 393 17.68 5.28 16.53
N GLY A 394 16.68 5.67 15.74
CA GLY A 394 15.49 6.38 16.19
C GLY A 394 15.69 7.88 16.37
N SER A 395 16.91 8.40 16.12
CA SER A 395 17.23 9.81 16.25
C SER A 395 17.23 10.54 14.93
N VAL A 396 16.87 11.83 14.99
CA VAL A 396 17.09 12.79 13.91
C VAL A 396 18.12 13.79 14.40
N LYS A 397 19.11 14.14 13.59
CA LYS A 397 20.18 15.10 13.94
C LYS A 397 20.19 16.25 12.96
N LEU A 398 20.42 17.45 13.48
CA LEU A 398 20.60 18.68 12.70
C LEU A 398 22.07 19.11 12.76
N TRP A 399 22.64 19.36 11.59
CA TRP A 399 24.02 19.73 11.39
C TRP A 399 24.09 21.14 10.80
N GLU A 400 24.88 22.02 11.37
CA GLU A 400 25.22 23.31 10.76
C GLU A 400 26.36 23.13 9.77
N LEU A 401 26.19 23.68 8.57
CA LEU A 401 27.24 23.72 7.54
C LEU A 401 28.08 24.99 7.74
N GLY A 402 29.35 24.83 8.12
CA GLY A 402 30.28 25.95 8.27
C GLY A 402 30.91 26.38 6.95
N GLU A 403 31.47 27.60 6.90
CA GLU A 403 32.11 28.21 5.72
C GLU A 403 33.24 27.37 5.08
N ALA A 404 33.79 26.39 5.80
CA ALA A 404 34.85 25.49 5.33
C ALA A 404 34.33 24.11 4.86
N GLY A 405 33.03 23.97 4.60
CA GLY A 405 32.42 22.68 4.22
C GLY A 405 32.45 21.64 5.33
N ARG A 406 32.45 22.09 6.60
CA ARG A 406 32.49 21.23 7.79
C ARG A 406 31.15 21.22 8.51
N LEU A 407 30.67 20.03 8.85
CA LEU A 407 29.43 19.80 9.56
C LEU A 407 29.66 19.78 11.06
N ARG A 408 28.83 20.54 11.77
CA ARG A 408 28.82 20.54 13.24
C ARG A 408 27.46 20.14 13.75
N LEU A 409 27.42 19.19 14.68
CA LEU A 409 26.17 18.79 15.32
C LEU A 409 25.62 19.99 16.09
N ARG A 410 24.47 20.50 15.65
CA ARG A 410 23.74 21.59 16.31
C ARG A 410 22.81 21.03 17.36
N GLN A 411 22.01 20.03 16.97
CA GLN A 411 20.94 19.52 17.83
C GLN A 411 20.59 18.07 17.49
N GLN A 412 20.20 17.32 18.52
CA GLN A 412 19.64 15.98 18.40
C GLN A 412 18.16 16.03 18.77
N LEU A 413 17.32 15.60 17.83
CA LEU A 413 15.87 15.53 17.96
C LEU A 413 15.49 14.11 18.37
N LEU A 414 15.01 13.97 19.61
CA LEU A 414 14.60 12.70 20.21
C LEU A 414 13.09 12.69 20.39
N GLY A 415 12.45 11.57 20.05
CA GLY A 415 11.02 11.39 20.28
C GLY A 415 10.39 10.20 19.58
N HIS A 416 10.94 9.75 18.45
CA HIS A 416 10.48 8.50 17.84
C HIS A 416 10.84 7.31 18.72
N THR A 417 9.93 6.33 18.76
CA THR A 417 10.11 5.10 19.57
C THR A 417 10.68 3.94 18.76
N GLN A 418 10.69 4.08 17.43
CA GLN A 418 11.26 3.13 16.48
C GLN A 418 12.11 3.86 15.43
N GLN A 419 12.57 3.13 14.43
CA GLN A 419 13.47 3.59 13.37
C GLN A 419 12.84 4.73 12.56
N VAL A 420 13.65 5.72 12.17
CA VAL A 420 13.20 6.85 11.35
C VAL A 420 13.67 6.65 9.92
N GLN A 421 12.73 6.63 8.97
CA GLN A 421 12.99 6.24 7.59
C GLN A 421 12.87 7.38 6.58
N ALA A 422 12.08 8.41 6.89
CA ALA A 422 11.82 9.51 5.97
C ALA A 422 12.10 10.85 6.64
N LEU A 423 12.71 11.76 5.89
CA LEU A 423 12.86 13.16 6.25
C LEU A 423 12.43 14.03 5.07
N ALA A 424 11.75 15.13 5.36
CA ALA A 424 11.43 16.16 4.37
C ALA A 424 11.47 17.54 5.03
N TRP A 425 12.10 18.52 4.38
CA TRP A 425 12.02 19.91 4.80
C TRP A 425 10.83 20.61 4.15
N SER A 426 10.17 21.50 4.89
CA SER A 426 9.24 22.44 4.29
C SER A 426 9.99 23.43 3.40
N PRO A 427 9.46 23.80 2.22
CA PRO A 427 10.10 24.76 1.31
C PRO A 427 10.42 26.12 1.93
N ASP A 428 9.68 26.54 2.96
CA ASP A 428 9.96 27.76 3.73
C ASP A 428 11.11 27.64 4.76
N GLY A 429 11.65 26.43 4.96
CA GLY A 429 12.72 26.12 5.90
C GLY A 429 12.32 26.14 7.38
N GLY A 430 11.06 26.40 7.69
CA GLY A 430 10.58 26.54 9.07
C GLY A 430 10.33 25.21 9.78
N THR A 431 10.02 24.15 9.03
CA THR A 431 9.56 22.86 9.58
C THR A 431 10.31 21.69 8.95
N LEU A 432 10.80 20.77 9.79
CA LEU A 432 11.30 19.46 9.36
C LEU A 432 10.26 18.40 9.69
N ALA A 433 9.90 17.53 8.75
CA ALA A 433 9.06 16.35 9.02
C ALA A 433 9.92 15.10 9.09
N SER A 434 9.63 14.21 10.06
CA SER A 434 10.22 12.88 10.15
C SER A 434 9.16 11.80 10.23
N GLY A 435 9.31 10.75 9.42
CA GLY A 435 8.42 9.59 9.36
C GLY A 435 9.11 8.34 9.88
N SER A 436 8.40 7.55 10.70
CA SER A 436 8.97 6.44 11.45
C SER A 436 8.15 5.16 11.36
N TRP A 437 8.80 4.06 11.73
CA TRP A 437 8.18 2.75 11.97
C TRP A 437 7.28 2.72 13.21
N ASP A 438 7.30 3.77 14.04
CA ASP A 438 6.34 3.93 15.14
C ASP A 438 4.94 4.41 14.69
N HIS A 439 4.71 4.46 13.37
CA HIS A 439 3.48 4.88 12.70
C HIS A 439 3.16 6.37 12.83
N THR A 440 4.07 7.16 13.40
CA THR A 440 3.88 8.60 13.57
C THR A 440 4.74 9.40 12.61
N ILE A 441 4.27 10.60 12.32
CA ILE A 441 5.07 11.63 11.66
C ILE A 441 5.24 12.77 12.67
N ARG A 442 6.47 13.22 12.86
CA ARG A 442 6.77 14.35 13.75
C ARG A 442 7.16 15.57 12.94
N LEU A 443 6.55 16.71 13.27
CA LEU A 443 6.89 18.02 12.72
C LEU A 443 7.76 18.77 13.74
N TRP A 444 8.98 19.11 13.35
CA TRP A 444 9.98 19.78 14.18
C TRP A 444 10.12 21.24 13.75
N ASP A 445 10.19 22.14 14.72
CA ASP A 445 10.57 23.53 14.47
C ASP A 445 12.07 23.59 14.16
N ALA A 446 12.45 24.11 13.00
CA ALA A 446 13.85 24.17 12.56
C ALA A 446 14.74 25.06 13.44
N LYS A 447 14.15 26.11 14.04
CA LYS A 447 14.88 27.13 14.82
C LYS A 447 15.04 26.72 16.27
N GLN A 448 14.01 26.10 16.84
CA GLN A 448 13.99 25.68 18.24
C GLN A 448 14.38 24.22 18.43
N GLY A 449 14.26 23.40 17.38
CA GLY A 449 14.44 21.94 17.39
C GLY A 449 13.52 21.23 18.38
N LEU A 450 12.32 21.76 18.57
CA LEU A 450 11.27 21.14 19.37
C LEU A 450 10.22 20.51 18.45
N ALA A 451 9.67 19.36 18.87
CA ALA A 451 8.52 18.78 18.20
C ALA A 451 7.32 19.72 18.37
N ARG A 452 6.84 20.30 17.27
CA ARG A 452 5.65 21.16 17.25
C ARG A 452 4.38 20.31 17.34
N VAL A 453 4.32 19.26 16.53
CA VAL A 453 3.13 18.44 16.33
C VAL A 453 3.54 16.98 16.06
N VAL A 454 2.79 16.04 16.64
CA VAL A 454 2.86 14.61 16.30
C VAL A 454 1.61 14.26 15.52
N LEU A 455 1.77 13.89 14.25
CA LEU A 455 0.69 13.44 13.38
C LEU A 455 0.48 11.94 13.62
N GLN A 456 -0.70 11.60 14.10
CA GLN A 456 -1.14 10.22 14.32
C GLN A 456 -2.28 9.89 13.36
N GLY A 457 -2.22 8.71 12.76
CA GLY A 457 -3.32 8.21 11.92
C GLY A 457 -2.93 7.07 11.00
N HIS A 458 -1.66 6.99 10.59
CA HIS A 458 -1.14 5.79 9.92
C HIS A 458 -1.19 4.59 10.86
N ARG A 459 -1.42 3.40 10.29
CA ARG A 459 -1.51 2.14 11.04
C ARG A 459 -0.26 1.28 10.92
N ALA A 460 0.68 1.69 10.06
CA ALA A 460 1.93 1.00 9.82
C ALA A 460 3.06 2.00 9.58
N ALA A 461 4.25 1.49 9.24
CA ALA A 461 5.45 2.29 9.01
C ALA A 461 5.24 3.36 7.92
N VAL A 462 5.86 4.54 8.11
CA VAL A 462 5.82 5.63 7.14
C VAL A 462 7.13 5.67 6.36
N HIS A 463 7.06 5.45 5.05
CA HIS A 463 8.23 5.28 4.18
C HIS A 463 8.60 6.55 3.41
N GLY A 464 7.61 7.36 3.03
CA GLY A 464 7.80 8.54 2.19
C GLY A 464 7.11 9.78 2.75
N LEU A 465 7.76 10.93 2.59
CA LEU A 465 7.25 12.26 2.98
C LEU A 465 7.60 13.28 1.89
N ALA A 466 6.64 14.15 1.56
CA ALA A 466 6.85 15.28 0.65
C ALA A 466 5.99 16.48 1.04
N PHE A 467 6.60 17.66 1.19
CA PHE A 467 5.86 18.89 1.43
C PHE A 467 5.28 19.46 0.14
N THR A 468 4.13 20.12 0.25
CA THR A 468 3.65 20.97 -0.83
C THR A 468 4.51 22.24 -0.95
N PRO A 469 4.62 22.85 -2.15
CA PRO A 469 5.45 24.04 -2.35
C PRO A 469 5.08 25.24 -1.48
N ASP A 470 3.81 25.33 -1.09
CA ASP A 470 3.30 26.37 -0.18
C ASP A 470 3.63 26.13 1.30
N SER A 471 4.29 25.01 1.63
CA SER A 471 4.61 24.55 3.00
C SER A 471 3.40 24.31 3.91
N ARG A 472 2.17 24.37 3.38
CA ARG A 472 0.94 24.24 4.19
C ARG A 472 0.52 22.79 4.38
N HIS A 473 0.89 21.92 3.46
CA HIS A 473 0.51 20.52 3.50
C HIS A 473 1.72 19.59 3.40
N LEU A 474 1.55 18.39 3.95
CA LEU A 474 2.51 17.30 3.87
C LEU A 474 1.81 16.05 3.34
N LEU A 475 2.35 15.45 2.29
CA LEU A 475 1.95 14.15 1.77
C LEU A 475 2.81 13.06 2.40
N SER A 476 2.17 12.00 2.88
CA SER A 476 2.85 10.83 3.42
C SER A 476 2.35 9.54 2.78
N GLY A 477 3.28 8.60 2.58
CA GLY A 477 3.02 7.24 2.12
C GLY A 477 3.45 6.21 3.16
N SER A 478 2.63 5.19 3.35
CA SER A 478 2.81 4.18 4.39
C SER A 478 2.55 2.76 3.89
N ASP A 479 3.12 1.80 4.61
CA ASP A 479 2.86 0.37 4.45
C ASP A 479 1.40 -0.01 4.74
N ASP A 480 0.62 0.87 5.37
CA ASP A 480 -0.82 0.65 5.64
C ASP A 480 -1.71 0.77 4.38
N GLY A 481 -1.11 0.96 3.21
CA GLY A 481 -1.79 1.12 1.94
C GLY A 481 -2.50 2.47 1.81
N THR A 482 -2.11 3.49 2.59
CA THR A 482 -2.70 4.82 2.52
C THR A 482 -1.69 5.90 2.12
N LEU A 483 -2.17 6.83 1.28
CA LEU A 483 -1.59 8.16 1.12
C LEU A 483 -2.40 9.14 1.95
N ARG A 484 -1.73 9.96 2.75
CA ARG A 484 -2.39 10.96 3.58
C ARG A 484 -1.85 12.34 3.30
N LEU A 485 -2.77 13.29 3.22
CA LEU A 485 -2.45 14.71 3.18
C LEU A 485 -2.73 15.32 4.56
N TRP A 486 -1.73 15.97 5.12
CA TRP A 486 -1.78 16.61 6.44
C TRP A 486 -1.70 18.11 6.30
N GLU A 487 -2.50 18.84 7.07
CA GLU A 487 -2.36 20.28 7.26
C GLU A 487 -1.30 20.53 8.34
N VAL A 488 -0.23 21.24 7.97
CA VAL A 488 0.99 21.38 8.80
C VAL A 488 0.74 22.24 10.04
N GLU A 489 -0.03 23.33 9.92
CA GLU A 489 -0.29 24.24 11.04
C GLU A 489 -1.10 23.60 12.17
N ARG A 490 -2.13 22.83 11.81
CA ARG A 490 -3.07 22.22 12.77
C ARG A 490 -2.75 20.77 13.10
N GLY A 491 -1.93 20.11 12.30
CA GLY A 491 -1.63 18.70 12.43
C GLY A 491 -2.78 17.76 12.06
N GLN A 492 -3.73 18.22 11.24
CA GLN A 492 -4.94 17.47 10.92
C GLN A 492 -4.80 16.73 9.61
N CYS A 493 -5.31 15.50 9.54
CA CYS A 493 -5.42 14.78 8.28
C CYS A 493 -6.57 15.37 7.46
N VAL A 494 -6.22 15.97 6.33
CA VAL A 494 -7.15 16.63 5.41
C VAL A 494 -7.75 15.61 4.45
N ARG A 495 -6.96 14.64 3.99
CA ARG A 495 -7.40 13.66 2.99
C ARG A 495 -6.70 12.32 3.18
N VAL A 496 -7.45 11.24 2.99
CA VAL A 496 -6.92 9.86 2.97
C VAL A 496 -7.28 9.22 1.64
N LEU A 497 -6.28 8.85 0.85
CA LEU A 497 -6.44 7.94 -0.29
C LEU A 497 -6.04 6.55 0.17
N GLN A 498 -6.96 5.60 0.05
CA GLN A 498 -6.77 4.24 0.49
C GLN A 498 -6.74 3.31 -0.72
N GLY A 499 -5.65 2.58 -0.82
CA GLY A 499 -5.50 1.46 -1.71
C GLY A 499 -6.26 0.24 -1.19
N TYR A 500 -6.82 -0.54 -2.09
CA TYR A 500 -7.26 -1.91 -1.78
C TYR A 500 -6.31 -2.88 -2.44
N ASP A 501 -5.65 -3.68 -1.61
CA ASP A 501 -4.84 -4.79 -2.09
C ASP A 501 -5.05 -6.04 -1.23
N ALA A 502 -5.18 -7.17 -1.90
CA ALA A 502 -5.32 -8.49 -1.30
C ALA A 502 -4.23 -9.40 -1.87
N CYS A 503 -2.96 -9.17 -1.52
CA CYS A 503 -1.90 -10.14 -1.79
C CYS A 503 -2.19 -11.44 -1.05
N LEU A 504 -1.86 -12.58 -1.66
CA LEU A 504 -1.75 -13.85 -0.94
C LEU A 504 -0.28 -14.26 -0.89
N TYR A 505 0.29 -14.33 0.32
CA TYR A 505 1.70 -14.63 0.54
C TYR A 505 1.98 -16.13 0.69
N ASP A 506 1.01 -16.88 1.18
CA ASP A 506 1.16 -18.32 1.37
C ASP A 506 -0.17 -19.04 1.26
N LEU A 507 -0.09 -20.34 0.93
CA LEU A 507 -1.24 -21.22 0.82
C LEU A 507 -0.87 -22.62 1.30
N ASP A 508 -1.85 -23.35 1.83
CA ASP A 508 -1.65 -24.75 2.18
C ASP A 508 -2.92 -25.59 2.04
N TRP A 509 -2.74 -26.85 1.67
CA TRP A 509 -3.83 -27.82 1.49
C TRP A 509 -4.23 -28.44 2.81
N SER A 510 -5.52 -28.64 3.01
CA SER A 510 -5.94 -29.57 4.05
C SER A 510 -5.50 -30.99 3.70
N PRO A 511 -5.23 -31.85 4.71
CA PRO A 511 -4.72 -33.21 4.46
C PRO A 511 -5.64 -34.09 3.60
N ASP A 512 -6.94 -33.81 3.62
CA ASP A 512 -7.95 -34.48 2.79
C ASP A 512 -8.02 -33.95 1.34
N GLY A 513 -7.31 -32.88 1.01
CA GLY A 513 -7.31 -32.25 -0.32
C GLY A 513 -8.62 -31.55 -0.71
N THR A 514 -9.56 -31.38 0.23
CA THR A 514 -10.88 -30.78 -0.04
C THR A 514 -10.91 -29.27 0.21
N ARG A 515 -10.04 -28.78 1.09
CA ARG A 515 -9.93 -27.38 1.50
C ARG A 515 -8.55 -26.81 1.22
N LEU A 516 -8.51 -25.50 1.06
CA LEU A 516 -7.30 -24.70 1.00
C LEU A 516 -7.36 -23.61 2.05
N ALA A 517 -6.23 -23.30 2.67
CA ALA A 517 -6.07 -22.10 3.47
C ALA A 517 -5.13 -21.14 2.74
N SER A 518 -5.38 -19.84 2.85
CA SER A 518 -4.49 -18.81 2.31
C SER A 518 -4.27 -17.67 3.30
N ALA A 519 -3.04 -17.17 3.36
CA ALA A 519 -2.63 -16.03 4.17
C ALA A 519 -2.35 -14.82 3.27
N GLY A 520 -2.77 -13.62 3.68
CA GLY A 520 -2.66 -12.44 2.85
C GLY A 520 -2.44 -11.11 3.57
N SER A 521 -2.35 -10.04 2.78
CA SER A 521 -2.14 -8.66 3.24
C SER A 521 -3.34 -8.07 3.99
N ASP A 522 -4.52 -8.67 3.85
CA ASP A 522 -5.76 -8.22 4.50
C ASP A 522 -5.87 -8.62 5.99
N SER A 523 -4.73 -9.03 6.58
CA SER A 523 -4.60 -9.46 7.98
C SER A 523 -5.47 -10.66 8.35
N ALA A 524 -5.93 -11.42 7.35
CA ALA A 524 -6.84 -12.54 7.53
C ALA A 524 -6.31 -13.82 6.89
N VAL A 525 -6.78 -14.95 7.43
CA VAL A 525 -6.58 -16.27 6.81
C VAL A 525 -7.91 -16.70 6.22
N SER A 526 -7.93 -17.02 4.93
CA SER A 526 -9.15 -17.40 4.21
C SER A 526 -9.18 -18.90 3.98
N LEU A 527 -10.33 -19.53 4.23
CA LEU A 527 -10.59 -20.95 4.01
C LEU A 527 -11.45 -21.15 2.77
N TRP A 528 -10.98 -21.98 1.86
CA TRP A 528 -11.60 -22.26 0.57
C TRP A 528 -12.01 -23.71 0.47
N GLN A 529 -13.09 -23.99 -0.25
CA GLN A 529 -13.47 -25.36 -0.58
C GLN A 529 -13.37 -25.55 -2.08
N VAL A 530 -12.64 -26.59 -2.51
CA VAL A 530 -12.29 -26.76 -3.92
C VAL A 530 -13.40 -27.39 -4.75
N GLU A 531 -14.22 -28.26 -4.16
CA GLU A 531 -15.22 -29.05 -4.90
C GLU A 531 -16.61 -28.37 -5.04
N SER A 532 -16.83 -27.22 -4.39
CA SER A 532 -18.11 -26.51 -4.50
C SER A 532 -18.22 -25.82 -5.87
N ARG A 533 -19.12 -26.32 -6.72
CA ARG A 533 -19.48 -25.70 -8.03
C ARG A 533 -20.12 -24.31 -7.92
N GLY A 534 -20.35 -23.80 -6.71
CA GLY A 534 -20.94 -22.48 -6.46
C GLY A 534 -19.92 -21.51 -5.90
N GLY A 535 -19.43 -20.60 -6.76
CA GLY A 535 -18.70 -19.38 -6.39
C GLY A 535 -17.31 -19.61 -5.79
N GLY A 536 -16.26 -19.13 -6.45
CA GLY A 536 -14.88 -19.20 -5.98
C GLY A 536 -14.56 -18.32 -4.76
N ALA A 537 -15.53 -18.05 -3.89
CA ALA A 537 -15.42 -17.24 -2.67
C ALA A 537 -15.02 -18.10 -1.46
N PRO A 538 -14.37 -17.51 -0.44
CA PRO A 538 -13.98 -18.25 0.76
C PRO A 538 -15.21 -18.65 1.59
N ARG A 539 -15.20 -19.84 2.18
CA ARG A 539 -16.25 -20.31 3.10
C ARG A 539 -16.12 -19.74 4.51
N GLY A 540 -14.91 -19.36 4.91
CA GLY A 540 -14.64 -18.80 6.23
C GLY A 540 -13.43 -17.88 6.17
N VAL A 541 -13.44 -16.85 7.01
CA VAL A 541 -12.33 -15.90 7.16
C VAL A 541 -11.97 -15.82 8.64
N LEU A 542 -10.75 -16.21 8.96
CA LEU A 542 -10.19 -16.18 10.30
C LEU A 542 -9.57 -14.80 10.52
N ARG A 543 -10.18 -14.02 11.42
CA ARG A 543 -9.72 -12.67 11.77
C ARG A 543 -9.10 -12.70 13.17
N GLY A 544 -7.93 -12.10 13.30
CA GLY A 544 -7.26 -11.96 14.59
C GLY A 544 -5.85 -11.42 14.49
N HIS A 545 -5.15 -11.59 13.36
CA HIS A 545 -3.88 -10.92 13.15
C HIS A 545 -4.07 -9.40 13.03
N GLY A 546 -3.15 -8.64 13.62
CA GLY A 546 -3.17 -7.18 13.55
C GLY A 546 -2.59 -6.62 12.25
N TRP A 547 -1.85 -7.44 11.51
CA TRP A 547 -1.07 -7.10 10.32
C TRP A 547 -1.09 -8.24 9.29
N SER A 548 -0.43 -8.03 8.14
CA SER A 548 -0.24 -9.02 7.07
C SER A 548 0.19 -10.39 7.59
N VAL A 549 -0.42 -11.43 7.03
CA VAL A 549 -0.16 -12.84 7.38
C VAL A 549 0.73 -13.45 6.29
N TYR A 550 1.89 -13.99 6.65
CA TYR A 550 2.93 -14.41 5.71
C TYR A 550 3.10 -15.91 5.55
N GLY A 551 2.61 -16.69 6.51
CA GLY A 551 2.71 -18.13 6.50
C GLY A 551 1.41 -18.78 6.95
N VAL A 552 1.10 -19.91 6.34
CA VAL A 552 -0.02 -20.76 6.74
C VAL A 552 0.37 -22.23 6.61
N ALA A 553 0.03 -23.03 7.61
CA ALA A 553 0.35 -24.46 7.59
C ALA A 553 -0.76 -25.28 8.27
N TRP A 554 -1.32 -26.24 7.55
CA TRP A 554 -2.26 -27.22 8.10
C TRP A 554 -1.53 -28.25 8.92
N ARG A 555 -2.11 -28.59 10.07
CA ARG A 555 -1.67 -29.76 10.81
C ARG A 555 -2.02 -31.03 10.01
N PRO A 556 -1.14 -32.04 9.93
CA PRO A 556 -1.39 -33.26 9.14
C PRO A 556 -2.65 -34.04 9.54
N ASP A 557 -3.16 -33.86 10.75
CA ASP A 557 -4.41 -34.45 11.23
C ASP A 557 -5.67 -33.71 10.74
N GLY A 558 -5.52 -32.51 10.17
CA GLY A 558 -6.61 -31.64 9.71
C GLY A 558 -7.40 -30.96 10.83
N GLY A 559 -6.96 -31.11 12.09
CA GLY A 559 -7.65 -30.57 13.27
C GLY A 559 -7.33 -29.10 13.54
N ALA A 560 -6.12 -28.66 13.21
CA ALA A 560 -5.67 -27.30 13.44
C ALA A 560 -5.00 -26.67 12.21
N LEU A 561 -5.07 -25.34 12.15
CA LEU A 561 -4.37 -24.52 11.16
C LEU A 561 -3.47 -23.52 11.90
N ALA A 562 -2.21 -23.43 11.52
CA ALA A 562 -1.29 -22.43 12.03
C ALA A 562 -1.14 -21.27 11.04
N SER A 563 -1.06 -20.04 11.53
CA SER A 563 -0.75 -18.87 10.72
C SER A 563 0.23 -17.93 11.43
N SER A 564 1.10 -17.28 10.67
CA SER A 564 2.13 -16.34 11.16
C SER A 564 1.92 -14.98 10.55
N GLY A 565 2.01 -13.93 11.37
CA GLY A 565 1.83 -12.56 10.93
C GLY A 565 2.97 -11.63 11.34
N TRP A 566 2.97 -10.45 10.72
CA TRP A 566 3.86 -9.34 11.08
C TRP A 566 3.49 -8.72 12.45
N ASP A 567 2.40 -9.17 13.07
CA ASP A 567 2.01 -8.80 14.44
C ASP A 567 2.81 -9.56 15.52
N ASN A 568 3.97 -10.12 15.16
CA ASN A 568 4.87 -10.91 16.02
C ASN A 568 4.20 -12.11 16.68
N ALA A 569 3.19 -12.69 16.02
CA ALA A 569 2.40 -13.77 16.55
C ALA A 569 2.23 -14.92 15.55
N ILE A 570 2.25 -16.13 16.08
CA ILE A 570 1.74 -17.33 15.44
C ILE A 570 0.39 -17.64 16.09
N ARG A 571 -0.65 -17.89 15.29
CA ARG A 571 -1.98 -18.25 15.78
C ARG A 571 -2.33 -19.66 15.35
N LEU A 572 -2.83 -20.44 16.29
CA LEU A 572 -3.44 -21.73 16.03
C LEU A 572 -4.95 -21.56 15.98
N TRP A 573 -5.56 -22.11 14.94
CA TRP A 573 -6.98 -22.00 14.66
C TRP A 573 -7.61 -23.39 14.60
N ASP A 574 -8.83 -23.46 15.10
CA ASP A 574 -9.72 -24.57 14.80
C ASP A 574 -10.38 -24.29 13.44
N ALA A 575 -10.13 -25.17 12.47
CA ALA A 575 -10.62 -24.97 11.11
C ALA A 575 -12.11 -25.32 10.91
N ALA A 576 -12.75 -25.96 11.88
CA ALA A 576 -14.17 -26.28 11.86
C ALA A 576 -15.02 -25.16 12.47
N THR A 577 -14.57 -24.59 13.59
CA THR A 577 -15.29 -23.52 14.32
C THR A 577 -14.81 -22.12 13.96
N SER A 578 -13.69 -21.98 13.23
CA SER A 578 -13.06 -20.71 12.88
C SER A 578 -12.62 -19.86 14.09
N THR A 579 -12.38 -20.50 15.23
CA THR A 579 -11.94 -19.83 16.46
C THR A 579 -10.42 -19.92 16.63
N CYS A 580 -9.81 -18.86 17.15
CA CYS A 580 -8.41 -18.90 17.58
C CYS A 580 -8.30 -19.74 18.85
N LEU A 581 -7.56 -20.85 18.79
CA LEU A 581 -7.30 -21.75 19.91
C LEU A 581 -6.18 -21.20 20.80
N GLN A 582 -5.10 -20.72 20.18
CA GLN A 582 -3.90 -20.27 20.88
C GLN A 582 -3.17 -19.19 20.09
N VAL A 583 -2.56 -18.25 20.82
CA VAL A 583 -1.59 -17.29 20.29
C VAL A 583 -0.23 -17.62 20.88
N ILE A 584 0.74 -17.88 20.02
CA ILE A 584 2.12 -18.23 20.32
C ILE A 584 2.98 -17.04 19.90
N GLY A 585 3.90 -16.62 20.76
CA GLY A 585 4.86 -15.56 20.48
C GLY A 585 6.14 -15.83 21.25
N ASP A 586 7.23 -15.22 20.80
CA ASP A 586 8.48 -15.30 21.52
C ASP A 586 8.42 -14.41 22.76
N ARG A 587 8.39 -15.04 23.95
CA ARG A 587 8.25 -14.34 25.23
C ARG A 587 9.48 -13.54 25.60
N ASP A 588 10.65 -13.98 25.17
CA ASP A 588 11.92 -13.32 25.48
C ASP A 588 12.17 -12.16 24.49
N HIS A 589 11.61 -12.24 23.29
CA HIS A 589 11.76 -11.23 22.23
C HIS A 589 10.40 -10.90 21.58
N PRO A 590 9.61 -9.98 22.16
CA PRO A 590 8.26 -9.66 21.68
C PRO A 590 8.19 -9.02 20.29
N TYR A 591 9.34 -8.70 19.69
CA TYR A 591 9.49 -8.13 18.35
C TYR A 591 9.96 -9.14 17.29
N THR A 592 9.98 -10.44 17.61
CA THR A 592 10.31 -11.47 16.63
C THR A 592 9.23 -11.58 15.56
N LEU A 593 9.61 -11.28 14.31
CA LEU A 593 8.76 -11.41 13.14
C LEU A 593 8.78 -12.85 12.63
N PHE A 594 7.59 -13.39 12.33
CA PHE A 594 7.40 -14.74 11.83
C PHE A 594 7.00 -14.72 10.36
N TRP A 595 7.64 -15.54 9.52
CA TRP A 595 7.41 -15.60 8.07
C TRP A 595 6.76 -16.92 7.65
N GLY A 596 7.53 -17.88 7.12
CA GLY A 596 7.03 -19.21 6.75
C GLY A 596 6.77 -20.12 7.96
N LEU A 597 5.78 -21.00 7.83
CA LEU A 597 5.44 -22.04 8.79
C LEU A 597 5.46 -23.41 8.13
N ALA A 598 5.80 -24.44 8.90
CA ALA A 598 5.63 -25.82 8.47
C ALA A 598 5.40 -26.75 9.68
N TRP A 599 4.37 -27.58 9.61
CA TRP A 599 4.17 -28.67 10.56
C TRP A 599 5.08 -29.85 10.25
N SER A 600 5.56 -30.52 11.29
CA SER A 600 6.23 -31.81 11.14
C SER A 600 5.24 -32.87 10.61
N PRO A 601 5.72 -33.90 9.88
CA PRO A 601 4.85 -34.94 9.32
C PRO A 601 4.01 -35.70 10.36
N ASP A 602 4.49 -35.80 11.60
CA ASP A 602 3.78 -36.39 12.74
C ASP A 602 2.74 -35.44 13.37
N GLY A 603 2.75 -34.15 13.02
CA GLY A 603 1.87 -33.13 13.58
C GLY A 603 2.19 -32.70 15.01
N GLU A 604 3.28 -33.16 15.61
CA GLU A 604 3.65 -32.85 16.99
C GLU A 604 4.47 -31.56 17.13
N ARG A 605 5.14 -31.11 16.05
CA ARG A 605 6.03 -29.95 16.06
C ARG A 605 5.66 -28.94 14.97
N LEU A 606 5.76 -27.66 15.30
CA LEU A 606 5.58 -26.56 14.36
C LEU A 606 6.91 -25.82 14.20
N ALA A 607 7.42 -25.69 12.98
CA ALA A 607 8.57 -24.86 12.67
C ALA A 607 8.11 -23.49 12.16
N SER A 608 8.82 -22.45 12.59
CA SER A 608 8.60 -21.07 12.13
C SER A 608 9.90 -20.40 11.73
N ALA A 609 9.89 -19.82 10.53
CA ALA A 609 10.96 -19.00 10.00
C ALA A 609 10.90 -17.58 10.60
N THR A 610 12.04 -17.00 10.97
CA THR A 610 12.09 -15.70 11.65
C THR A 610 13.11 -14.74 11.07
N LEU A 611 12.98 -13.45 11.42
CA LEU A 611 14.01 -12.44 11.22
C LEU A 611 14.97 -12.40 12.43
N GLY A 612 16.25 -12.69 12.21
CA GLY A 612 17.32 -12.48 13.20
C GLY A 612 17.48 -13.55 14.29
N ARG A 613 16.53 -14.49 14.40
CA ARG A 613 16.55 -15.60 15.39
C ARG A 613 16.64 -16.99 14.73
N GLY A 614 16.88 -17.04 13.42
CA GLY A 614 16.95 -18.30 12.67
C GLY A 614 15.59 -18.98 12.54
N VAL A 615 15.50 -20.24 13.00
CA VAL A 615 14.27 -21.04 12.99
C VAL A 615 13.89 -21.44 14.40
N LEU A 616 12.62 -21.23 14.76
CA LEU A 616 12.06 -21.62 16.04
C LEU A 616 11.17 -22.84 15.86
N VAL A 617 11.31 -23.84 16.73
CA VAL A 617 10.46 -25.04 16.72
C VAL A 617 9.66 -25.13 18.01
N TRP A 618 8.34 -25.30 17.86
CA TRP A 618 7.35 -25.28 18.93
C TRP A 618 6.72 -26.66 19.10
N GLU A 619 6.32 -27.00 20.32
CA GLU A 619 5.46 -28.15 20.62
C GLU A 619 4.01 -27.85 20.23
N GLY A 620 3.43 -28.68 19.36
CA GLY A 620 2.17 -28.46 18.68
C GLY A 620 0.95 -28.32 19.58
N GLY A 621 0.93 -29.00 20.72
CA GLY A 621 -0.19 -28.99 21.67
C GLY A 621 -0.09 -27.93 22.79
N ALA A 622 1.12 -27.47 23.11
CA ALA A 622 1.36 -26.55 24.23
C ALA A 622 1.79 -25.14 23.79
N GLY A 623 2.28 -25.00 22.55
CA GLY A 623 2.91 -23.76 22.07
C GLY A 623 4.20 -23.42 22.83
N ALA A 624 4.81 -24.41 23.50
CA ALA A 624 6.08 -24.25 24.19
C ALA A 624 7.22 -24.30 23.18
N LEU A 625 8.19 -23.41 23.32
CA LEU A 625 9.39 -23.40 22.48
C LEU A 625 10.26 -24.61 22.85
N ARG A 626 10.56 -25.47 21.87
CA ARG A 626 11.36 -26.69 22.04
C ARG A 626 12.85 -26.39 21.88
N TRP A 627 13.21 -25.75 20.77
CA TRP A 627 14.57 -25.32 20.51
C TRP A 627 14.60 -24.13 19.53
N ILE A 628 15.71 -23.41 19.57
CA ILE A 628 16.04 -22.30 18.68
C ILE A 628 17.20 -22.77 17.82
N GLY A 629 17.04 -22.76 16.50
CA GLY A 629 18.15 -22.95 15.58
C GLY A 629 19.18 -21.87 15.86
N ARG A 630 20.47 -22.16 15.64
CA ARG A 630 21.56 -21.20 15.87
C ARG A 630 21.13 -19.78 15.49
N GLU A 631 21.26 -18.83 16.41
CA GLU A 631 20.88 -17.44 16.15
C GLU A 631 21.74 -16.91 15.00
N LEU A 632 21.06 -16.55 13.91
CA LEU A 632 21.67 -15.98 12.73
C LEU A 632 21.06 -14.59 12.53
N PRO A 633 21.87 -13.52 12.39
CA PRO A 633 21.38 -12.16 12.18
C PRO A 633 20.91 -11.95 10.73
N ILE A 634 20.21 -12.93 10.18
CA ILE A 634 19.72 -12.99 8.80
C ILE A 634 18.23 -13.33 8.81
N TRP A 635 17.57 -13.06 7.68
CA TRP A 635 16.19 -13.49 7.48
C TRP A 635 16.15 -14.93 7.02
N ILE A 636 15.37 -15.78 7.69
CA ILE A 636 14.93 -17.05 7.12
C ILE A 636 13.52 -16.85 6.57
N ARG A 637 13.32 -17.09 5.26
CA ARG A 637 12.02 -16.83 4.60
C ARG A 637 11.06 -18.01 4.74
N ARG A 638 11.45 -19.18 4.23
CA ARG A 638 10.62 -20.40 4.24
C ARG A 638 11.34 -21.53 4.94
N VAL A 639 10.55 -22.40 5.57
CA VAL A 639 11.02 -23.63 6.21
C VAL A 639 10.25 -24.83 5.67
N ALA A 640 10.92 -25.98 5.62
CA ALA A 640 10.28 -27.25 5.26
C ALA A 640 10.85 -28.40 6.08
N TRP A 641 10.00 -29.35 6.46
CA TRP A 641 10.42 -30.59 7.11
C TRP A 641 10.76 -31.65 6.07
N SER A 642 11.73 -32.50 6.37
CA SER A 642 11.93 -33.72 5.60
C SER A 642 10.73 -34.66 5.76
N PRO A 643 10.40 -35.49 4.75
CA PRO A 643 9.25 -36.40 4.82
C PRO A 643 9.28 -37.38 6.00
N ASP A 644 10.46 -37.72 6.49
CA ASP A 644 10.70 -38.58 7.66
C ASP A 644 10.69 -37.81 9.00
N GLY A 645 10.60 -36.47 8.97
CA GLY A 645 10.59 -35.60 10.15
C GLY A 645 11.91 -35.50 10.91
N THR A 646 13.02 -35.98 10.34
CA THR A 646 14.34 -36.00 10.98
C THR A 646 15.17 -34.74 10.71
N ARG A 647 14.84 -33.98 9.67
CA ARG A 647 15.57 -32.76 9.27
C ARG A 647 14.62 -31.60 9.02
N LEU A 648 15.14 -30.40 9.22
CA LEU A 648 14.47 -29.14 8.92
C LEU A 648 15.36 -28.30 8.01
N VAL A 649 14.79 -27.65 7.01
CA VAL A 649 15.54 -26.78 6.10
C VAL A 649 14.98 -25.38 6.08
N GLY A 650 15.84 -24.39 5.85
CA GLY A 650 15.46 -22.99 5.71
C GLY A 650 16.36 -22.24 4.73
N GLY A 651 15.75 -21.34 3.96
CA GLY A 651 16.45 -20.44 3.04
C GLY A 651 16.75 -19.09 3.69
N GLY A 652 18.00 -18.66 3.62
CA GLY A 652 18.48 -17.38 4.16
C GLY A 652 18.52 -16.25 3.12
N ASP A 653 18.39 -15.01 3.58
CA ASP A 653 18.57 -13.80 2.76
C ASP A 653 20.02 -13.59 2.30
N ASP A 654 20.97 -14.30 2.91
CA ASP A 654 22.39 -14.33 2.56
C ASP A 654 22.71 -15.27 1.37
N GLY A 655 21.69 -15.83 0.72
CA GLY A 655 21.83 -16.77 -0.40
C GLY A 655 22.23 -18.19 0.01
N GLN A 656 22.15 -18.50 1.31
CA GLN A 656 22.52 -19.81 1.83
C GLN A 656 21.29 -20.63 2.22
N VAL A 657 21.43 -21.95 2.14
CA VAL A 657 20.43 -22.90 2.59
C VAL A 657 20.96 -23.66 3.80
N TYR A 658 20.19 -23.64 4.88
CA TYR A 658 20.56 -24.21 6.17
C TYR A 658 19.75 -25.48 6.42
N VAL A 659 20.43 -26.54 6.85
CA VAL A 659 19.80 -27.81 7.23
C VAL A 659 20.09 -28.10 8.69
N TRP A 660 19.05 -28.26 9.49
CA TRP A 660 19.13 -28.58 10.92
C TRP A 660 18.63 -30.01 11.19
N ASP A 661 19.17 -30.60 12.25
CA ASP A 661 18.60 -31.78 12.87
C ASP A 661 17.31 -31.40 13.61
N ALA A 662 16.25 -32.15 13.36
CA ALA A 662 14.93 -31.89 13.91
C ALA A 662 14.85 -32.06 15.43
N SER A 663 15.70 -32.90 16.01
CA SER A 663 15.59 -33.35 17.40
C SER A 663 16.15 -32.32 18.39
N ASP A 664 17.29 -31.72 18.07
CA ASP A 664 18.06 -30.83 18.94
C ASP A 664 18.37 -29.46 18.31
N GLY A 665 18.04 -29.25 17.03
CA GLY A 665 18.31 -28.00 16.31
C GLY A 665 19.77 -27.82 15.89
N ALA A 666 20.60 -28.87 15.95
CA ALA A 666 21.99 -28.82 15.52
C ALA A 666 22.08 -28.53 14.02
N LEU A 667 22.96 -27.60 13.62
CA LEU A 667 23.18 -27.30 12.21
C LEU A 667 24.00 -28.43 11.57
N LEU A 668 23.40 -29.14 10.61
CA LEU A 668 24.00 -30.24 9.87
C LEU A 668 24.78 -29.74 8.66
N HIS A 669 24.16 -28.89 7.84
CA HIS A 669 24.75 -28.37 6.62
C HIS A 669 24.45 -26.88 6.40
N GLN A 670 25.43 -26.20 5.83
CA GLN A 670 25.33 -24.83 5.34
C GLN A 670 25.74 -24.85 3.87
N MET A 671 24.75 -24.69 2.98
CA MET A 671 24.90 -24.89 1.55
C MET A 671 24.92 -23.53 0.84
N GLN A 672 26.04 -23.23 0.19
CA GLN A 672 26.25 -21.98 -0.55
C GLN A 672 26.02 -22.19 -2.03
N GLY A 673 25.23 -21.31 -2.66
CA GLY A 673 25.04 -21.36 -4.11
C GLY A 673 24.20 -20.25 -4.73
N HIS A 674 23.31 -19.59 -3.98
CA HIS A 674 22.53 -18.49 -4.55
C HIS A 674 23.27 -17.16 -4.45
N GLN A 675 23.16 -16.32 -5.48
CA GLN A 675 23.69 -14.95 -5.51
C GLN A 675 22.83 -13.94 -4.74
N GLY A 676 21.59 -14.31 -4.40
CA GLY A 676 20.65 -13.47 -3.68
C GLY A 676 19.78 -14.28 -2.72
N ALA A 677 18.80 -13.62 -2.10
CA ALA A 677 17.96 -14.24 -1.06
C ALA A 677 17.26 -15.53 -1.52
N VAL A 678 17.30 -16.56 -0.69
CA VAL A 678 16.59 -17.83 -0.93
C VAL A 678 15.13 -17.68 -0.50
N ASN A 679 14.25 -17.54 -1.49
CA ASN A 679 12.82 -17.28 -1.29
C ASN A 679 12.02 -18.52 -0.91
N SER A 680 12.42 -19.71 -1.38
CA SER A 680 11.64 -20.92 -1.19
C SER A 680 12.53 -22.17 -1.17
N VAL A 681 12.11 -23.16 -0.38
CA VAL A 681 12.80 -24.45 -0.20
C VAL A 681 11.77 -25.58 -0.14
N ALA A 682 12.09 -26.72 -0.75
CA ALA A 682 11.20 -27.88 -0.75
C ALA A 682 11.97 -29.20 -0.82
N PHE A 683 11.60 -30.17 0.02
CA PHE A 683 12.14 -31.53 -0.04
C PHE A 683 11.51 -32.33 -1.17
N SER A 684 12.32 -33.20 -1.80
CA SER A 684 11.81 -34.25 -2.67
C SER A 684 10.92 -35.23 -1.89
N PRO A 685 9.95 -35.91 -2.54
CA PRO A 685 9.07 -36.87 -1.87
C PRO A 685 9.80 -38.00 -1.15
N GLU A 686 10.97 -38.40 -1.67
CA GLU A 686 11.86 -39.41 -1.09
C GLU A 686 12.77 -38.87 0.04
N GLY A 687 12.88 -37.54 0.19
CA GLY A 687 13.70 -36.88 1.21
C GLY A 687 15.22 -36.85 0.96
N SER A 688 15.71 -37.52 -0.09
CA SER A 688 17.15 -37.57 -0.43
C SER A 688 17.67 -36.29 -1.09
N ARG A 689 16.78 -35.58 -1.80
CA ARG A 689 17.06 -34.35 -2.53
C ARG A 689 16.29 -33.16 -1.98
N LEU A 690 16.85 -31.98 -2.13
CA LEU A 690 16.28 -30.70 -1.75
C LEU A 690 16.30 -29.73 -2.93
N ALA A 691 15.25 -28.94 -3.09
CA ALA A 691 15.21 -27.83 -4.03
C ALA A 691 15.23 -26.50 -3.30
N SER A 692 15.92 -25.50 -3.87
CA SER A 692 15.87 -24.10 -3.43
C SER A 692 15.73 -23.15 -4.60
N ALA A 693 15.02 -22.06 -4.37
CA ALA A 693 14.79 -20.97 -5.31
C ALA A 693 15.25 -19.64 -4.70
N GLY A 694 16.07 -18.90 -5.43
CA GLY A 694 16.57 -17.58 -5.01
C GLY A 694 17.21 -16.84 -6.19
N GLY A 695 16.94 -15.54 -6.34
CA GLY A 695 17.29 -14.80 -7.56
C GLY A 695 16.69 -15.45 -8.80
N SER A 696 17.41 -15.52 -9.91
CA SER A 696 17.02 -16.30 -11.10
C SER A 696 17.38 -17.78 -11.02
N GLU A 697 17.98 -18.22 -9.91
CA GLU A 697 18.61 -19.52 -9.76
C GLU A 697 17.68 -20.54 -9.08
N LEU A 698 17.66 -21.75 -9.65
CA LEU A 698 16.97 -22.91 -9.10
C LEU A 698 18.00 -24.03 -8.90
N LEU A 699 18.25 -24.39 -7.64
CA LEU A 699 19.29 -25.33 -7.25
C LEU A 699 18.68 -26.60 -6.64
N VAL A 700 19.25 -27.74 -7.00
CA VAL A 700 18.92 -29.07 -6.45
C VAL A 700 20.14 -29.60 -5.70
N TRP A 701 19.93 -30.00 -4.45
CA TRP A 701 20.96 -30.42 -3.50
C TRP A 701 20.81 -31.88 -3.09
N ASP A 702 21.93 -32.52 -2.79
CA ASP A 702 21.99 -33.81 -2.11
C ASP A 702 21.98 -33.53 -0.60
N VAL A 703 20.93 -34.00 0.08
CA VAL A 703 20.69 -33.69 1.51
C VAL A 703 21.72 -34.38 2.41
N GLN A 704 22.28 -35.52 2.01
CA GLN A 704 23.27 -36.25 2.81
C GLN A 704 24.67 -35.66 2.67
N ARG A 705 25.01 -35.18 1.46
CA ARG A 705 26.33 -34.61 1.16
C ARG A 705 26.41 -33.12 1.43
N GLY A 706 25.28 -32.41 1.49
CA GLY A 706 25.24 -30.95 1.60
C GLY A 706 25.84 -30.25 0.37
N ALA A 707 25.75 -30.89 -0.80
CA ALA A 707 26.38 -30.41 -2.03
C ALA A 707 25.34 -30.20 -3.14
N GLY A 708 25.56 -29.16 -3.95
CA GLY A 708 24.74 -28.89 -5.14
C GLY A 708 24.91 -30.02 -6.16
N VAL A 709 23.81 -30.71 -6.46
CA VAL A 709 23.76 -31.77 -7.47
C VAL A 709 23.55 -31.17 -8.86
N ARG A 710 22.72 -30.13 -8.94
CA ARG A 710 22.34 -29.54 -10.21
C ARG A 710 21.84 -28.12 -10.08
N THR A 711 22.18 -27.30 -11.06
CA THR A 711 21.57 -26.00 -11.33
C THR A 711 20.62 -26.19 -12.51
N LEU A 712 19.35 -25.83 -12.34
CA LEU A 712 18.37 -25.81 -13.44
C LEU A 712 18.56 -24.52 -14.25
N GLY A 713 18.03 -24.49 -15.48
CA GLY A 713 18.11 -23.29 -16.32
C GLY A 713 17.58 -22.03 -15.60
N PRO A 714 18.09 -20.84 -15.93
CA PRO A 714 17.70 -19.62 -15.24
C PRO A 714 16.20 -19.37 -15.41
N HIS A 715 15.53 -19.03 -14.31
CA HIS A 715 14.13 -18.63 -14.36
C HIS A 715 14.02 -17.26 -15.08
N PRO A 716 13.01 -17.03 -15.94
CA PRO A 716 12.89 -15.78 -16.70
C PRO A 716 12.73 -14.52 -15.82
N GLY A 717 12.13 -14.66 -14.65
CA GLY A 717 12.13 -13.69 -13.55
C GLY A 717 12.69 -14.28 -12.27
N GLU A 718 12.72 -13.52 -11.18
CA GLU A 718 13.21 -14.03 -9.89
C GLU A 718 12.32 -15.17 -9.37
N ALA A 719 12.90 -16.32 -9.09
CA ALA A 719 12.23 -17.48 -8.55
C ALA A 719 11.84 -17.23 -7.08
N SER A 720 10.53 -17.15 -6.86
CA SER A 720 9.93 -16.82 -5.56
C SER A 720 9.34 -18.05 -4.86
N ALA A 721 8.97 -19.09 -5.61
CA ALA A 721 8.37 -20.30 -5.05
C ALA A 721 8.89 -21.57 -5.77
N VAL A 722 9.05 -22.67 -5.03
CA VAL A 722 9.43 -23.98 -5.58
C VAL A 722 8.70 -25.14 -4.92
N THR A 723 8.33 -26.16 -5.68
CA THR A 723 7.77 -27.42 -5.17
C THR A 723 8.11 -28.60 -6.07
N TRP A 724 8.12 -29.81 -5.50
CA TRP A 724 8.34 -31.05 -6.25
C TRP A 724 7.04 -31.63 -6.79
N GLU A 725 7.12 -32.29 -7.95
CA GLU A 725 6.11 -33.23 -8.39
C GLU A 725 6.21 -34.53 -7.53
N PRO A 726 5.09 -35.23 -7.24
CA PRO A 726 5.11 -36.48 -6.45
C PRO A 726 6.02 -37.57 -7.01
N SER A 727 6.31 -37.54 -8.31
CA SER A 727 7.26 -38.44 -8.98
C SER A 727 8.71 -38.23 -8.54
N GLY A 728 9.07 -37.02 -8.09
CA GLY A 728 10.44 -36.60 -7.85
C GLY A 728 11.27 -36.36 -9.11
N GLU A 729 10.69 -36.53 -10.30
CA GLU A 729 11.39 -36.34 -11.59
C GLU A 729 11.33 -34.90 -12.10
N ARG A 730 10.30 -34.16 -11.66
CA ARG A 730 10.04 -32.79 -12.07
C ARG A 730 9.91 -31.84 -10.89
N LEU A 731 10.26 -30.60 -11.16
CA LEU A 731 10.20 -29.49 -10.23
C LEU A 731 9.38 -28.36 -10.83
N LEU A 732 8.59 -27.69 -10.00
CA LEU A 732 7.78 -26.57 -10.39
C LEU A 732 8.30 -25.32 -9.68
N SER A 733 8.43 -24.24 -10.43
CA SER A 733 8.81 -22.93 -9.88
C SER A 733 7.79 -21.87 -10.25
N GLY A 734 7.67 -20.86 -9.40
CA GLY A 734 6.94 -19.64 -9.67
C GLY A 734 7.88 -18.44 -9.57
N GLY A 735 7.68 -17.45 -10.45
CA GLY A 735 8.55 -16.28 -10.51
C GLY A 735 7.86 -14.94 -10.22
N SER A 736 8.67 -13.89 -10.09
CA SER A 736 8.24 -12.49 -10.01
C SER A 736 7.53 -11.99 -11.26
N ASP A 737 7.77 -12.63 -12.40
CA ASP A 737 7.10 -12.41 -13.67
C ASP A 737 5.66 -12.98 -13.74
N GLY A 738 5.20 -13.64 -12.67
CA GLY A 738 3.88 -14.25 -12.60
C GLY A 738 3.75 -15.55 -13.39
N ARG A 739 4.86 -16.12 -13.86
CA ARG A 739 4.88 -17.38 -14.61
C ARG A 739 5.17 -18.57 -13.72
N LEU A 740 4.61 -19.71 -14.12
CA LEU A 740 4.92 -21.02 -13.59
C LEU A 740 5.75 -21.80 -14.60
N CYS A 741 6.86 -22.36 -14.15
CA CYS A 741 7.75 -23.16 -14.98
C CYS A 741 7.84 -24.60 -14.44
N TRP A 742 7.77 -25.59 -15.34
CA TRP A 742 8.02 -26.99 -15.04
C TRP A 742 9.39 -27.35 -15.56
N TRP A 743 10.20 -27.97 -14.71
CA TRP A 743 11.58 -28.32 -14.96
C TRP A 743 11.74 -29.83 -14.86
N GLU A 744 12.46 -30.41 -15.81
CA GLU A 744 12.90 -31.79 -15.71
C GLU A 744 14.24 -31.83 -14.98
N VAL A 745 14.30 -32.58 -13.87
CA VAL A 745 15.45 -32.54 -12.96
C VAL A 745 16.68 -33.23 -13.57
N GLN A 746 16.50 -34.22 -14.45
CA GLN A 746 17.63 -34.93 -15.06
C GLN A 746 18.32 -34.12 -16.16
N SER A 747 17.56 -33.40 -16.99
CA SER A 747 18.09 -32.58 -18.09
C SER A 747 18.45 -31.17 -17.61
N GLY A 748 17.69 -30.63 -16.64
CA GLY A 748 17.79 -29.23 -16.22
C GLY A 748 17.01 -28.26 -17.11
N GLU A 749 16.26 -28.79 -18.08
CA GLU A 749 15.52 -27.99 -19.07
C GLU A 749 14.11 -27.64 -18.60
N CYS A 750 13.63 -26.47 -19.03
CA CYS A 750 12.26 -26.05 -18.83
C CYS A 750 11.35 -26.75 -19.85
N VAL A 751 10.45 -27.60 -19.36
CA VAL A 751 9.51 -28.38 -20.18
C VAL A 751 8.26 -27.59 -20.50
N ARG A 752 7.85 -26.67 -19.62
CA ARG A 752 6.59 -25.92 -19.77
C ARG A 752 6.65 -24.59 -19.02
N VAL A 753 6.08 -23.55 -19.63
CA VAL A 753 5.85 -22.25 -19.01
C VAL A 753 4.37 -21.90 -19.14
N GLN A 754 3.75 -21.42 -18.06
CA GLN A 754 2.36 -20.93 -18.04
C GLN A 754 2.27 -19.56 -17.37
N GLU A 755 1.45 -18.67 -17.92
CA GLU A 755 1.13 -17.40 -17.27
C GLU A 755 0.07 -17.63 -16.20
N ALA A 756 0.46 -17.44 -14.94
CA ALA A 756 -0.38 -17.75 -13.80
C ALA A 756 -0.98 -16.50 -13.19
N HIS A 757 -0.16 -15.57 -12.71
CA HIS A 757 -0.60 -14.45 -11.88
C HIS A 757 -0.23 -13.09 -12.48
N GLN A 758 -0.97 -12.05 -12.14
CA GLN A 758 -0.53 -10.66 -12.36
C GLN A 758 0.44 -10.26 -11.25
N GLY A 759 1.75 -10.33 -11.55
CA GLY A 759 2.84 -10.14 -10.58
C GLY A 759 3.30 -11.44 -9.93
N THR A 760 4.14 -11.33 -8.90
CA THR A 760 4.86 -12.46 -8.30
C THR A 760 3.98 -13.61 -7.84
N VAL A 761 4.41 -14.83 -8.16
CA VAL A 761 3.87 -16.08 -7.58
C VAL A 761 4.50 -16.31 -6.21
N GLN A 762 3.73 -16.14 -5.15
CA GLN A 762 4.26 -16.13 -3.77
C GLN A 762 4.42 -17.53 -3.18
N ALA A 763 3.54 -18.48 -3.54
CA ALA A 763 3.61 -19.84 -3.02
C ALA A 763 3.05 -20.87 -4.01
N LEU A 764 3.59 -22.09 -3.91
CA LEU A 764 3.19 -23.26 -4.67
C LEU A 764 3.05 -24.46 -3.75
N LYS A 765 1.92 -25.16 -3.82
CA LYS A 765 1.70 -26.44 -3.11
C LYS A 765 0.98 -27.45 -3.99
N VAL A 766 1.54 -28.65 -4.06
CA VAL A 766 0.88 -29.80 -4.67
C VAL A 766 -0.17 -30.37 -3.70
N SER A 767 -1.31 -30.80 -4.23
CA SER A 767 -2.36 -31.42 -3.43
C SER A 767 -1.89 -32.76 -2.83
N PRO A 768 -2.43 -33.19 -1.68
CA PRO A 768 -2.02 -34.44 -1.03
C PRO A 768 -2.16 -35.69 -1.93
N GLU A 769 -3.15 -35.70 -2.83
CA GLU A 769 -3.36 -36.76 -3.83
C GLU A 769 -2.37 -36.72 -5.02
N GLY A 770 -1.56 -35.67 -5.13
CA GLY A 770 -0.52 -35.53 -6.15
C GLY A 770 -1.00 -35.19 -7.57
N ARG A 771 -2.25 -34.75 -7.74
CA ARG A 771 -2.85 -34.48 -9.06
C ARG A 771 -3.03 -32.99 -9.38
N ARG A 772 -3.18 -32.15 -8.35
CA ARG A 772 -3.45 -30.72 -8.50
C ARG A 772 -2.31 -29.90 -7.94
N LEU A 773 -2.07 -28.75 -8.54
CA LEU A 773 -1.18 -27.71 -8.02
C LEU A 773 -2.04 -26.50 -7.65
N ALA A 774 -1.83 -25.95 -6.46
CA ALA A 774 -2.31 -24.63 -6.10
C ALA A 774 -1.16 -23.63 -6.17
N SER A 775 -1.40 -22.50 -6.82
CA SER A 775 -0.50 -21.34 -6.83
C SER A 775 -1.23 -20.11 -6.28
N CYS A 776 -0.55 -19.28 -5.51
CA CYS A 776 -1.06 -17.96 -5.12
C CYS A 776 -0.06 -16.86 -5.45
N GLY A 777 -0.56 -15.63 -5.57
CA GLY A 777 0.30 -14.50 -5.93
C GLY A 777 -0.27 -13.14 -5.53
N ASN A 778 0.44 -12.12 -6.00
CA ASN A 778 0.13 -10.71 -5.74
C ASN A 778 -1.24 -10.29 -6.27
N ASP A 779 -1.82 -11.00 -7.23
CA ASP A 779 -3.15 -10.69 -7.77
C ASP A 779 -4.32 -11.12 -6.85
N GLY A 780 -4.01 -11.65 -5.67
CA GLY A 780 -5.00 -12.09 -4.69
C GLY A 780 -5.77 -13.33 -5.06
N THR A 781 -5.24 -14.11 -6.00
CA THR A 781 -5.86 -15.36 -6.43
C THR A 781 -5.13 -16.57 -5.97
N ILE A 782 -5.91 -17.64 -5.88
CA ILE A 782 -5.41 -19.00 -5.89
C ILE A 782 -5.82 -19.60 -7.22
N LYS A 783 -4.85 -20.08 -7.99
CA LYS A 783 -5.11 -20.80 -9.24
C LYS A 783 -4.82 -22.27 -9.00
N LEU A 784 -5.78 -23.10 -9.39
CA LEU A 784 -5.67 -24.53 -9.38
C LEU A 784 -5.31 -25.00 -10.77
N TRP A 785 -4.33 -25.88 -10.85
CA TRP A 785 -3.79 -26.43 -12.09
C TRP A 785 -3.82 -27.94 -12.04
N ASP A 786 -4.05 -28.56 -13.18
CA ASP A 786 -3.81 -29.98 -13.36
C ASP A 786 -2.31 -30.19 -13.48
N LEU A 787 -1.72 -30.99 -12.58
CA LEU A 787 -0.27 -31.10 -12.46
C LEU A 787 0.37 -31.73 -13.71
N GLN A 788 -0.31 -32.71 -14.30
CA GLN A 788 0.18 -33.48 -15.45
C GLN A 788 0.07 -32.68 -16.76
N SER A 789 -1.09 -32.13 -17.06
CA SER A 789 -1.36 -31.37 -18.28
C SER A 789 -0.95 -29.91 -18.20
N GLY A 790 -0.79 -29.35 -17.00
CA GLY A 790 -0.45 -27.94 -16.77
C GLY A 790 -1.58 -26.98 -17.14
N LYS A 791 -2.81 -27.48 -17.30
CA LYS A 791 -3.97 -26.67 -17.65
C LYS A 791 -4.59 -26.05 -16.39
N PRO A 792 -5.07 -24.80 -16.46
CA PRO A 792 -5.80 -24.19 -15.35
C PRO A 792 -7.15 -24.91 -15.17
N LEU A 793 -7.45 -25.32 -13.94
CA LEU A 793 -8.68 -25.98 -13.52
C LEU A 793 -9.70 -24.96 -12.99
N GLN A 794 -9.25 -24.11 -12.06
CA GLN A 794 -10.13 -23.18 -11.34
C GLN A 794 -9.33 -21.98 -10.83
N THR A 795 -9.97 -20.81 -10.76
CA THR A 795 -9.43 -19.64 -10.04
C THR A 795 -10.34 -19.36 -8.85
N LEU A 796 -9.77 -19.36 -7.65
CA LEU A 796 -10.41 -18.96 -6.41
C LEU A 796 -9.94 -17.54 -6.08
N ARG A 797 -10.87 -16.68 -5.67
CA ARG A 797 -10.59 -15.27 -5.39
C ARG A 797 -11.65 -14.72 -4.45
N ARG A 798 -11.25 -13.85 -3.53
CA ARG A 798 -12.21 -13.10 -2.72
C ARG A 798 -12.81 -12.03 -3.60
N ASP A 799 -14.11 -11.82 -3.47
CA ASP A 799 -14.74 -10.71 -4.16
C ASP A 799 -14.03 -9.41 -3.77
N ARG A 800 -13.41 -8.76 -4.77
CA ARG A 800 -12.84 -7.42 -4.64
C ARG A 800 -13.98 -6.42 -4.38
N PRO A 801 -13.71 -5.20 -3.89
CA PRO A 801 -14.75 -4.23 -3.58
C PRO A 801 -15.70 -3.97 -4.75
N TYR A 802 -15.20 -4.05 -5.98
CA TYR A 802 -15.93 -3.76 -7.21
C TYR A 802 -16.10 -5.00 -8.10
N GLU A 803 -16.02 -6.21 -7.54
CA GLU A 803 -16.16 -7.44 -8.30
C GLU A 803 -17.50 -7.49 -9.05
N ARG A 804 -17.44 -7.71 -10.37
CA ARG A 804 -18.61 -7.73 -11.27
C ARG A 804 -19.40 -6.41 -11.30
N LEU A 805 -18.76 -5.28 -10.92
CA LEU A 805 -19.34 -3.95 -11.10
C LEU A 805 -19.36 -3.58 -12.59
N ASN A 806 -20.55 -3.35 -13.14
CA ASN A 806 -20.69 -2.91 -14.53
C ASN A 806 -20.45 -1.39 -14.66
N ILE A 807 -19.39 -0.98 -15.36
CA ILE A 807 -19.05 0.43 -15.63
C ILE A 807 -19.27 0.85 -17.09
N THR A 808 -20.06 0.10 -17.85
CA THR A 808 -20.29 0.32 -19.29
C THR A 808 -20.84 1.70 -19.60
N GLY A 809 -20.13 2.48 -20.42
CA GLY A 809 -20.57 3.81 -20.85
C GLY A 809 -20.58 4.87 -19.74
N ILE A 810 -19.84 4.64 -18.65
CA ILE A 810 -19.70 5.60 -17.55
C ILE A 810 -19.00 6.89 -18.01
N ARG A 811 -19.44 8.04 -17.50
CA ARG A 811 -18.88 9.37 -17.81
C ARG A 811 -18.31 10.03 -16.56
N GLY A 812 -17.29 10.87 -16.74
CA GLY A 812 -16.68 11.67 -15.66
C GLY A 812 -15.50 11.01 -14.94
N LEU A 813 -15.08 9.82 -15.37
CA LEU A 813 -13.84 9.17 -14.92
C LEU A 813 -12.74 9.26 -15.98
N THR A 814 -11.49 9.41 -15.53
CA THR A 814 -10.31 9.25 -16.40
C THR A 814 -10.09 7.78 -16.75
N GLU A 815 -9.35 7.50 -17.83
CA GLU A 815 -8.99 6.11 -18.18
C GLU A 815 -8.14 5.44 -17.10
N ALA A 816 -7.29 6.20 -16.39
CA ALA A 816 -6.55 5.70 -15.23
C ALA A 816 -7.48 5.30 -14.06
N GLN A 817 -8.51 6.09 -13.78
CA GLN A 817 -9.52 5.73 -12.78
C GLN A 817 -10.32 4.49 -13.20
N LYS A 818 -10.73 4.39 -14.47
CA LYS A 818 -11.38 3.17 -14.99
C LYS A 818 -10.47 1.94 -14.90
N ALA A 819 -9.19 2.08 -15.23
CA ALA A 819 -8.22 1.00 -15.09
C ALA A 819 -8.09 0.56 -13.62
N SER A 820 -8.06 1.50 -12.68
CA SER A 820 -8.09 1.20 -11.25
C SER A 820 -9.38 0.45 -10.85
N LEU A 821 -10.55 0.84 -11.35
CA LEU A 821 -11.80 0.11 -11.08
C LEU A 821 -11.77 -1.31 -11.66
N ARG A 822 -11.22 -1.50 -12.86
CA ARG A 822 -11.07 -2.84 -13.48
C ARG A 822 -10.10 -3.72 -12.68
N ALA A 823 -9.01 -3.14 -12.16
CA ALA A 823 -8.11 -3.83 -11.24
C ALA A 823 -8.82 -4.27 -9.94
N LEU A 824 -9.84 -3.51 -9.50
CA LEU A 824 -10.72 -3.86 -8.37
C LEU A 824 -11.95 -4.70 -8.76
N GLY A 825 -12.04 -5.15 -10.01
CA GLY A 825 -13.02 -6.13 -10.47
C GLY A 825 -14.22 -5.62 -11.24
N ALA A 826 -14.24 -4.34 -11.56
CA ALA A 826 -15.22 -3.79 -12.49
C ALA A 826 -14.96 -4.30 -13.92
N PHE A 827 -16.00 -4.33 -14.73
CA PHE A 827 -15.91 -4.66 -16.15
C PHE A 827 -16.66 -3.65 -17.01
N GLU A 828 -16.25 -3.55 -18.27
CA GLU A 828 -16.89 -2.70 -19.27
C GLU A 828 -17.20 -3.54 -20.50
N ASP A 829 -18.47 -3.61 -20.89
CA ASP A 829 -18.88 -4.35 -22.08
C ASP A 829 -18.75 -3.45 -23.32
N THR A 830 -17.71 -3.70 -24.11
CA THR A 830 -17.43 -2.92 -25.32
C THR A 830 -18.35 -3.28 -26.50
N SER A 831 -19.25 -4.27 -26.35
CA SER A 831 -20.16 -4.69 -27.42
C SER A 831 -21.35 -3.74 -27.66
N VAL A 832 -21.64 -2.85 -26.70
CA VAL A 832 -22.79 -1.92 -26.75
C VAL A 832 -22.49 -0.65 -27.56
N GLY A 833 -21.28 -0.55 -28.14
CA GLY A 833 -20.81 0.63 -28.89
C GLY A 833 -20.61 0.44 -30.40
N ARG A 834 -21.10 -0.64 -31.01
CA ARG A 834 -21.10 -0.82 -32.48
C ARG A 834 -22.50 -0.74 -33.07
#